data_AF-A0A7J6S6V9-F1
#
_entry.id   AF-A0A7J6S6V9-F1
#
_cell.length_a   1.000
_cell.length_b   1.000
_cell.length_c   1.000
_cell.angle_alpha   90.00
_cell.angle_beta   90.00
_cell.angle_gamma   90.00
#
_symmetry.space_group_name_H-M   'P 1'
#
loop_
_entity.id
_entity.type
_entity.pdbx_description
1 polymer ?
#
loop_
_entity_poly.entity_id
_entity_poly.type
_entity_poly.pdbx_seq_one_letter_code
_entity_poly.pdbx_strand_id
1 'polypeptide(L)'
;MVQDEVPLGRRRHCRSADARHRRNTARRERRFRRRDLRDAVAADEHCPDMDPVKLLRFYANQATAFRLRQKDKCLGDLSDGSAKPSACHWFESDYGQDPGLISEMPLLRSRLHSAVSEVLQDSSLHQDLLRWMDLPREKQSAETATLRALASAVSGAAGKLASSWSKLLQAPATPSSTCSIKTDLLRALLLATKGPGEVEDTLICDEIARGCRIGIEQPITATGLWPKDHGPKHTGYGLSISAASSWRNYSSCDPFTQEVVATLQSEVLKGHMRVCSSPPPGSVLTKLACVVKPSGAIRLIDDLRRSGVNERVRCDETISLSGLSAAAYILSEMRRRIPRGEKLIWIESDISSAFRHIPVHVEDQKYLVNFVDGKYYQHLRLPFGLRCSPLFWCRLFAAVHRVTKRLLSDDVDCGTGMIYVDDVGWVTSLPRALEVMVSILLVEESLGLNIAYEKLHITYRPHNLGYVWNLEDLTVTLPDDKRTKIMSDLSEVLASYSTSTVSSLLLDRLTGRLTWATQIAPMYGSELSPFYALQASARKHHLHRLRVGPAVAHSARVFLDLLQQPCMASTTASQLLGWVSPDTSGAVVVADASLTGLGGVVFALDGTSSGCTPASVEWFQVTYADSPLVQCLVPGDLLTSSDIGPLELLASVVGVVRALDRGYSMVTVLSDNVATVACINRRRAESPRMNETMRRLRLLWPSLGYSVISEHIEGKVNHLADFLSRSSSAERDQVLAAFGQEFDVQDLLRRLVIALS
;
A
#
# COMPACT_ATOMS: atom_id res chain seq x y z
N MET A 1 -26.31 47.61 -21.58
CA MET A 1 -27.42 46.65 -21.38
C MET A 1 -26.79 45.36 -20.87
N VAL A 2 -26.53 45.24 -19.57
CA VAL A 2 -27.46 44.82 -18.50
C VAL A 2 -27.91 43.36 -18.68
N GLN A 3 -27.38 42.51 -17.80
CA GLN A 3 -27.88 41.21 -17.27
C GLN A 3 -27.97 40.05 -18.29
N ASP A 4 -27.44 38.85 -18.03
CA ASP A 4 -27.69 38.01 -16.85
C ASP A 4 -26.43 37.30 -16.29
N GLU A 5 -26.21 37.48 -15.00
CA GLU A 5 -25.39 36.60 -14.15
C GLU A 5 -26.21 35.35 -13.77
N VAL A 6 -25.73 34.16 -14.13
CA VAL A 6 -26.27 32.90 -13.58
C VAL A 6 -25.40 32.45 -12.40
N PRO A 7 -25.96 32.16 -11.21
CA PRO A 7 -25.17 31.85 -10.02
C PRO A 7 -24.47 30.49 -10.11
N LEU A 8 -23.21 30.45 -9.65
CA LEU A 8 -22.42 29.25 -9.38
C LEU A 8 -23.09 28.35 -8.33
N GLY A 9 -23.94 27.43 -8.79
CA GLY A 9 -24.52 26.37 -7.98
C GLY A 9 -23.45 25.34 -7.56
N ARG A 10 -23.28 25.16 -6.25
CA ARG A 10 -22.52 24.05 -5.65
C ARG A 10 -22.95 22.71 -6.25
N ARG A 11 -22.14 22.12 -7.15
CA ARG A 11 -22.38 20.76 -7.67
C ARG A 11 -22.14 19.74 -6.55
N ARG A 12 -23.23 19.27 -5.94
CA ARG A 12 -23.27 18.05 -5.12
C ARG A 12 -22.76 16.89 -5.96
N HIS A 13 -21.87 16.07 -5.40
CA HIS A 13 -21.41 14.81 -5.97
C HIS A 13 -22.59 13.88 -6.31
N CYS A 14 -23.09 13.94 -7.55
CA CYS A 14 -23.99 12.93 -8.07
C CYS A 14 -23.17 11.71 -8.48
N ARG A 15 -23.08 10.71 -7.59
CA ARG A 15 -22.67 9.35 -7.96
C ARG A 15 -23.58 8.86 -9.09
N SER A 16 -22.99 8.15 -10.08
CA SER A 16 -23.72 7.56 -11.21
C SER A 16 -24.89 6.70 -10.74
N ALA A 17 -25.94 6.60 -11.55
CA ALA A 17 -27.13 5.80 -11.24
C ALA A 17 -26.74 4.35 -10.91
N ASP A 18 -25.76 3.79 -11.62
CA ASP A 18 -25.25 2.43 -11.38
C ASP A 18 -24.51 2.29 -10.04
N ALA A 19 -23.71 3.27 -9.64
CA ALA A 19 -23.07 3.25 -8.32
C ALA A 19 -24.10 3.37 -7.19
N ARG A 20 -25.20 4.10 -7.44
CA ARG A 20 -26.34 4.21 -6.53
C ARG A 20 -27.14 2.90 -6.49
N HIS A 21 -27.33 2.26 -7.64
CA HIS A 21 -28.01 0.97 -7.78
C HIS A 21 -27.21 -0.14 -7.09
N ARG A 22 -25.94 -0.37 -7.44
CA ARG A 22 -25.07 -1.37 -6.78
C ARG A 22 -25.01 -1.17 -5.27
N ARG A 23 -24.90 0.07 -4.80
CA ARG A 23 -24.93 0.38 -3.36
C ARG A 23 -26.28 0.03 -2.73
N ASN A 24 -27.39 0.31 -3.41
CA ASN A 24 -28.73 0.00 -2.93
C ASN A 24 -29.02 -1.50 -2.98
N THR A 25 -28.51 -2.23 -3.98
CA THR A 25 -28.61 -3.69 -4.11
C THR A 25 -27.80 -4.37 -3.01
N ALA A 26 -26.52 -3.98 -2.82
CA ALA A 26 -25.71 -4.45 -1.70
C ALA A 26 -26.30 -4.09 -0.33
N ARG A 27 -26.97 -2.94 -0.21
CA ARG A 27 -27.67 -2.54 1.02
C ARG A 27 -28.97 -3.30 1.23
N ARG A 28 -29.66 -3.71 0.15
CA ARG A 28 -30.84 -4.59 0.18
C ARG A 28 -30.46 -6.01 0.52
N GLU A 29 -29.41 -6.58 -0.07
CA GLU A 29 -28.88 -7.90 0.27
C GLU A 29 -28.38 -7.96 1.70
N ARG A 30 -27.67 -6.92 2.18
CA ARG A 30 -27.31 -6.79 3.60
C ARG A 30 -28.54 -6.72 4.50
N ARG A 31 -29.61 -6.04 4.08
CA ARG A 31 -30.89 -6.00 4.82
C ARG A 31 -31.61 -7.34 4.79
N PHE A 32 -31.59 -8.05 3.66
CA PHE A 32 -32.24 -9.35 3.50
C PHE A 32 -31.51 -10.43 4.30
N ARG A 33 -30.18 -10.52 4.21
CA ARG A 33 -29.39 -11.45 5.05
C ARG A 33 -29.47 -11.10 6.54
N ARG A 34 -29.51 -9.80 6.90
CA ARG A 34 -29.83 -9.38 8.27
C ARG A 34 -31.26 -9.75 8.66
N ARG A 35 -32.20 -9.81 7.72
CA ARG A 35 -33.58 -10.23 7.96
C ARG A 35 -33.68 -11.75 8.11
N ASP A 36 -32.97 -12.54 7.32
CA ASP A 36 -32.92 -14.00 7.45
C ASP A 36 -32.21 -14.41 8.76
N LEU A 37 -31.14 -13.71 9.15
CA LEU A 37 -30.54 -13.81 10.51
C LEU A 37 -31.48 -13.31 11.60
N ARG A 38 -32.28 -12.28 11.32
CA ARG A 38 -33.28 -11.74 12.25
C ARG A 38 -34.46 -12.68 12.41
N ASP A 39 -34.85 -13.43 11.39
CA ASP A 39 -35.97 -14.38 11.43
C ASP A 39 -35.51 -15.71 12.04
N ALA A 40 -34.23 -16.08 11.89
CA ALA A 40 -33.60 -17.17 12.64
C ALA A 40 -33.41 -16.84 14.15
N VAL A 41 -33.25 -15.56 14.50
CA VAL A 41 -33.13 -15.09 15.90
C VAL A 41 -34.47 -14.67 16.50
N ALA A 42 -35.44 -14.21 15.70
CA ALA A 42 -36.79 -13.83 16.14
C ALA A 42 -37.74 -15.02 16.27
N ALA A 43 -37.34 -16.21 15.82
CA ALA A 43 -38.01 -17.45 16.23
C ALA A 43 -37.78 -17.78 17.72
N ASP A 44 -36.89 -17.06 18.41
CA ASP A 44 -36.60 -17.17 19.84
C ASP A 44 -37.01 -15.85 20.54
N GLU A 45 -38.31 -15.52 20.52
CA GLU A 45 -38.85 -14.48 21.40
C GLU A 45 -38.88 -15.00 22.85
N HIS A 46 -37.83 -14.75 23.64
CA HIS A 46 -37.89 -14.72 25.11
C HIS A 46 -36.81 -13.80 25.71
N CYS A 47 -37.23 -12.86 26.54
CA CYS A 47 -36.44 -12.28 27.64
C CYS A 47 -37.12 -12.84 28.90
N PRO A 48 -36.48 -13.54 29.87
CA PRO A 48 -35.25 -13.17 30.58
C PRO A 48 -34.37 -14.37 31.00
N ASP A 49 -34.32 -15.48 30.26
CA ASP A 49 -33.31 -16.52 30.49
C ASP A 49 -32.10 -16.20 29.60
N MET A 50 -31.26 -15.25 30.04
CA MET A 50 -29.94 -15.08 29.47
C MET A 50 -29.27 -16.45 29.53
N ASP A 51 -29.05 -17.07 28.38
CA ASP A 51 -28.07 -18.15 28.22
C ASP A 51 -26.79 -17.49 27.70
N PRO A 52 -25.88 -17.09 28.60
CA PRO A 52 -24.61 -16.49 28.21
C PRO A 52 -23.81 -17.33 27.21
N VAL A 53 -23.97 -18.66 27.21
CA VAL A 53 -23.26 -19.55 26.29
C VAL A 53 -23.80 -19.37 24.87
N LYS A 54 -25.11 -19.24 24.68
CA LYS A 54 -25.70 -18.90 23.37
C LYS A 54 -25.22 -17.54 22.86
N LEU A 55 -25.17 -16.52 23.73
CA LEU A 55 -24.67 -15.19 23.36
C LEU A 55 -23.19 -15.21 22.96
N LEU A 56 -22.33 -15.91 23.70
CA LEU A 56 -20.92 -16.05 23.34
C LEU A 56 -20.74 -16.74 21.98
N ARG A 57 -21.51 -17.81 21.71
CA ARG A 57 -21.49 -18.46 20.39
C ARG A 57 -21.91 -17.50 19.28
N PHE A 58 -22.93 -16.68 19.53
CA PHE A 58 -23.34 -15.65 18.58
C PHE A 58 -22.21 -14.64 18.34
N TYR A 59 -21.58 -14.11 19.38
CA TYR A 59 -20.45 -13.18 19.27
C TYR A 59 -19.24 -13.81 18.54
N ALA A 60 -18.89 -15.05 18.85
CA ALA A 60 -17.84 -15.80 18.17
C ALA A 60 -18.13 -15.95 16.66
N ASN A 61 -19.35 -16.36 16.30
CA ASN A 61 -19.77 -16.49 14.91
C ASN A 61 -19.72 -15.16 14.15
N GLN A 62 -20.18 -14.07 14.78
CA GLN A 62 -20.10 -12.72 14.22
C GLN A 62 -18.66 -12.29 14.00
N ALA A 63 -17.78 -12.47 14.99
CA ALA A 63 -16.36 -12.15 14.89
C ALA A 63 -15.63 -12.97 13.81
N THR A 64 -15.90 -14.27 13.70
CA THR A 64 -15.35 -15.14 12.65
C THR A 64 -15.81 -14.69 11.27
N ALA A 65 -17.12 -14.49 11.09
CA ALA A 65 -17.67 -14.01 9.83
C ALA A 65 -17.12 -12.61 9.46
N PHE A 66 -16.87 -11.76 10.44
CA PHE A 66 -16.23 -10.45 10.23
C PHE A 66 -14.80 -10.57 9.75
N ARG A 67 -13.99 -11.42 10.40
CA ARG A 67 -12.59 -11.66 10.00
C ARG A 67 -12.50 -12.15 8.55
N LEU A 68 -13.38 -13.07 8.15
CA LEU A 68 -13.50 -13.51 6.75
C LEU A 68 -13.86 -12.35 5.80
N ARG A 69 -14.87 -11.52 6.15
CA ARG A 69 -15.23 -10.34 5.35
C ARG A 69 -14.10 -9.31 5.25
N GLN A 70 -13.27 -9.16 6.29
CA GLN A 70 -12.12 -8.24 6.26
C GLN A 70 -11.04 -8.74 5.31
N LYS A 71 -10.78 -10.05 5.27
CA LYS A 71 -9.93 -10.66 4.25
C LYS A 71 -10.43 -10.32 2.86
N ASP A 72 -11.70 -10.64 2.55
CA ASP A 72 -12.28 -10.38 1.22
C ASP A 72 -12.23 -8.89 0.83
N LYS A 73 -12.56 -8.02 1.78
CA LYS A 73 -12.51 -6.56 1.57
C LYS A 73 -11.09 -6.08 1.32
N CYS A 74 -10.13 -6.55 2.10
CA CYS A 74 -8.72 -6.23 1.93
C CYS A 74 -8.28 -6.65 0.52
N LEU A 75 -8.45 -7.92 0.16
CA LEU A 75 -8.07 -8.46 -1.14
C LEU A 75 -8.75 -7.77 -2.32
N GLY A 76 -10.03 -7.39 -2.16
CA GLY A 76 -10.79 -6.67 -3.19
C GLY A 76 -10.26 -5.27 -3.53
N ASP A 77 -9.41 -4.70 -2.67
CA ASP A 77 -8.77 -3.38 -2.86
C ASP A 77 -7.26 -3.50 -3.20
N LEU A 78 -6.66 -4.69 -3.11
CA LEU A 78 -5.24 -4.89 -3.36
C LEU A 78 -4.93 -5.17 -4.84
N SER A 79 -3.76 -4.73 -5.27
CA SER A 79 -3.18 -5.04 -6.57
C SER A 79 -1.69 -5.29 -6.39
N ASP A 80 -1.14 -6.24 -7.13
CA ASP A 80 0.30 -6.45 -7.26
C ASP A 80 0.96 -5.42 -8.20
N GLY A 81 0.20 -4.45 -8.72
CA GLY A 81 0.66 -3.44 -9.68
C GLY A 81 0.43 -3.84 -11.14
N SER A 82 0.05 -5.10 -11.42
CA SER A 82 -0.12 -5.58 -12.79
C SER A 82 -1.49 -5.27 -13.41
N ALA A 83 -2.53 -5.08 -12.59
CA ALA A 83 -3.88 -4.75 -13.06
C ALA A 83 -4.70 -4.07 -11.95
N LYS A 84 -5.96 -3.71 -12.25
CA LYS A 84 -6.91 -3.32 -11.20
C LYS A 84 -7.14 -4.48 -10.20
N PRO A 85 -7.52 -4.21 -8.94
CA PRO A 85 -7.71 -5.26 -7.93
C PRO A 85 -8.58 -6.44 -8.35
N SER A 86 -9.69 -6.17 -9.06
CA SER A 86 -10.63 -7.21 -9.49
C SER A 86 -10.12 -8.10 -10.65
N ALA A 87 -8.92 -7.84 -11.17
CA ALA A 87 -8.28 -8.60 -12.25
C ALA A 87 -6.86 -9.05 -11.85
N CYS A 88 -6.54 -8.97 -10.55
CA CYS A 88 -5.26 -9.37 -10.00
C CYS A 88 -5.31 -10.85 -9.61
N HIS A 89 -4.52 -11.68 -10.27
CA HIS A 89 -4.35 -13.10 -9.94
C HIS A 89 -3.06 -13.25 -9.14
N TRP A 90 -3.16 -13.68 -7.88
CA TRP A 90 -2.02 -13.62 -6.95
C TRP A 90 -1.13 -14.87 -7.03
N PHE A 91 -1.73 -16.03 -7.29
CA PHE A 91 -1.06 -17.33 -7.25
C PHE A 91 -1.70 -18.36 -8.20
N GLU A 92 -1.00 -19.45 -8.54
CA GLU A 92 -1.46 -20.47 -9.50
C GLU A 92 -2.82 -21.11 -9.16
N SER A 93 -3.13 -21.25 -7.87
CA SER A 93 -4.43 -21.73 -7.40
C SER A 93 -5.61 -20.87 -7.87
N ASP A 94 -5.36 -19.62 -8.23
CA ASP A 94 -6.39 -18.65 -8.63
C ASP A 94 -6.82 -18.84 -10.11
N TYR A 95 -6.07 -19.63 -10.90
CA TYR A 95 -6.25 -19.71 -12.35
C TYR A 95 -7.31 -20.75 -12.79
N GLY A 96 -7.78 -21.61 -11.88
CA GLY A 96 -8.75 -22.68 -12.17
C GLY A 96 -8.18 -23.75 -13.11
N GLN A 97 -8.25 -25.03 -12.73
CA GLN A 97 -7.80 -26.10 -13.63
C GLN A 97 -8.92 -26.42 -14.64
N ASP A 98 -8.71 -26.06 -15.91
CA ASP A 98 -9.50 -26.58 -17.03
C ASP A 98 -8.66 -27.62 -17.80
N PRO A 99 -9.00 -28.92 -17.70
CA PRO A 99 -8.27 -29.99 -18.38
C PRO A 99 -8.40 -29.95 -19.92
N GLY A 100 -9.29 -29.11 -20.47
CA GLY A 100 -9.63 -29.08 -21.90
C GLY A 100 -8.76 -28.19 -22.79
N LEU A 101 -7.91 -27.32 -22.24
CA LEU A 101 -7.01 -26.48 -23.04
C LEU A 101 -5.66 -27.16 -23.27
N ILE A 102 -5.26 -27.31 -24.54
CA ILE A 102 -3.87 -27.60 -24.90
C ILE A 102 -3.04 -26.39 -24.45
N SER A 103 -2.33 -26.55 -23.33
CA SER A 103 -1.47 -25.50 -22.80
C SER A 103 -0.08 -25.64 -23.43
N GLU A 104 0.40 -24.60 -24.11
CA GLU A 104 1.81 -24.51 -24.54
C GLU A 104 2.75 -24.30 -23.34
N MET A 105 2.19 -24.07 -22.14
CA MET A 105 2.91 -23.77 -20.91
C MET A 105 4.01 -24.78 -20.57
N PRO A 106 3.81 -26.12 -20.63
CA PRO A 106 4.88 -27.06 -20.30
C PRO A 106 6.09 -26.93 -21.24
N LEU A 107 5.84 -26.66 -22.53
CA LEU A 107 6.90 -26.44 -23.51
C LEU A 107 7.60 -25.09 -23.30
N LEU A 108 6.85 -24.05 -22.95
CA LEU A 108 7.40 -22.73 -22.62
C LEU A 108 8.29 -22.80 -21.37
N ARG A 109 7.81 -23.44 -20.30
CA ARG A 109 8.54 -23.68 -19.04
C ARG A 109 9.79 -24.53 -19.28
N SER A 110 9.68 -25.60 -20.07
CA SER A 110 10.84 -26.44 -20.42
C SER A 110 11.94 -25.65 -21.15
N ARG A 111 11.57 -24.76 -22.07
CA ARG A 111 12.53 -23.89 -22.77
C ARG A 111 13.17 -22.86 -21.84
N LEU A 112 12.39 -22.28 -20.93
CA LEU A 112 12.92 -21.38 -19.90
C LEU A 112 13.92 -22.12 -18.99
N HIS A 113 13.54 -23.28 -18.48
CA HIS A 113 14.39 -24.10 -17.61
C HIS A 113 15.69 -24.53 -18.30
N SER A 114 15.65 -24.85 -19.60
CA SER A 114 16.84 -25.13 -20.40
C SER A 114 17.78 -23.91 -20.49
N ALA A 115 17.22 -22.71 -20.71
CA ALA A 115 18.01 -21.48 -20.73
C ALA A 115 18.58 -21.11 -19.34
N VAL A 116 17.83 -21.34 -18.27
CA VAL A 116 18.31 -21.17 -16.88
C VAL A 116 19.47 -22.13 -16.61
N SER A 117 19.33 -23.39 -17.01
CA SER A 117 20.38 -24.40 -16.90
C SER A 117 21.62 -24.00 -17.68
N GLU A 118 21.49 -23.47 -18.90
CA GLU A 118 22.61 -22.95 -19.69
C GLU A 118 23.38 -21.85 -18.95
N VAL A 119 22.68 -20.90 -18.34
CA VAL A 119 23.32 -19.81 -17.57
C VAL A 119 24.02 -20.34 -16.31
N LEU A 120 23.39 -21.26 -15.59
CA LEU A 120 23.90 -21.78 -14.31
C LEU A 120 24.88 -22.96 -14.45
N GLN A 121 25.08 -23.49 -15.67
CA GLN A 121 26.00 -24.61 -15.93
C GLN A 121 27.47 -24.19 -15.78
N ASP A 122 27.80 -22.92 -15.99
CA ASP A 122 29.14 -22.40 -15.71
C ASP A 122 29.40 -22.45 -14.19
N SER A 123 30.20 -23.43 -13.79
CA SER A 123 30.51 -23.69 -12.38
C SER A 123 31.21 -22.51 -11.70
N SER A 124 31.96 -21.70 -12.44
CA SER A 124 32.63 -20.51 -11.89
C SER A 124 31.63 -19.41 -11.58
N LEU A 125 30.79 -19.05 -12.55
CA LEU A 125 29.73 -18.07 -12.38
C LEU A 125 28.74 -18.50 -11.29
N HIS A 126 28.34 -19.77 -11.28
CA HIS A 126 27.42 -20.29 -10.27
C HIS A 126 27.98 -20.15 -8.85
N GLN A 127 29.25 -20.50 -8.63
CA GLN A 127 29.91 -20.33 -7.33
C GLN A 127 30.04 -18.86 -6.93
N ASP A 128 30.36 -17.98 -7.88
CA ASP A 128 30.45 -16.55 -7.61
C ASP A 128 29.08 -15.95 -7.27
N LEU A 129 27.99 -16.42 -7.90
CA LEU A 129 26.63 -16.01 -7.57
C LEU A 129 26.19 -16.47 -6.18
N LEU A 130 26.57 -17.68 -5.76
CA LEU A 130 26.31 -18.15 -4.40
C LEU A 130 27.02 -17.28 -3.37
N ARG A 131 28.32 -16.97 -3.59
CA ARG A 131 29.08 -16.06 -2.72
C ARG A 131 28.49 -14.65 -2.73
N TRP A 132 28.05 -14.17 -3.88
CA TRP A 132 27.40 -12.87 -4.03
C TRP A 132 26.08 -12.79 -3.25
N MET A 133 25.25 -13.84 -3.29
CA MET A 133 23.99 -13.91 -2.55
C MET A 133 24.20 -13.90 -1.03
N ASP A 134 25.32 -14.45 -0.54
CA ASP A 134 25.68 -14.42 0.88
C ASP A 134 26.18 -13.03 1.36
N LEU A 135 26.47 -12.10 0.43
CA LEU A 135 26.85 -10.74 0.80
C LEU A 135 25.65 -9.95 1.35
N PRO A 136 25.87 -9.03 2.30
CA PRO A 136 24.88 -8.02 2.65
C PRO A 136 24.39 -7.27 1.41
N ARG A 137 23.10 -6.91 1.41
CA ARG A 137 22.42 -6.20 0.30
C ARG A 137 23.24 -5.02 -0.24
N GLU A 138 23.84 -4.21 0.63
CA GLU A 138 24.60 -3.01 0.26
C GLU A 138 25.93 -3.33 -0.44
N LYS A 139 26.48 -4.53 -0.25
CA LYS A 139 27.74 -4.98 -0.86
C LYS A 139 27.54 -5.68 -2.19
N GLN A 140 26.36 -6.25 -2.43
CA GLN A 140 26.04 -6.95 -3.68
C GLN A 140 26.22 -6.07 -4.92
N SER A 141 25.85 -4.78 -4.86
CA SER A 141 26.06 -3.84 -5.97
C SER A 141 27.53 -3.54 -6.28
N ALA A 142 28.45 -3.80 -5.35
CA ALA A 142 29.88 -3.55 -5.54
C ALA A 142 30.58 -4.66 -6.33
N GLU A 143 29.99 -5.86 -6.41
CA GLU A 143 30.52 -7.03 -7.12
C GLU A 143 30.30 -6.93 -8.64
N THR A 144 30.86 -5.88 -9.23
CA THR A 144 30.63 -5.54 -10.64
C THR A 144 31.17 -6.59 -11.62
N ALA A 145 32.15 -7.41 -11.23
CA ALA A 145 32.66 -8.50 -12.07
C ALA A 145 31.61 -9.62 -12.21
N THR A 146 31.08 -10.11 -11.08
CA THR A 146 30.03 -11.13 -11.04
C THR A 146 28.77 -10.68 -11.78
N LEU A 147 28.32 -9.44 -11.52
CA LEU A 147 27.14 -8.88 -12.19
C LEU A 147 27.34 -8.72 -13.71
N ARG A 148 28.54 -8.34 -14.16
CA ARG A 148 28.86 -8.28 -15.60
C ARG A 148 28.91 -9.66 -16.25
N ALA A 149 29.46 -10.65 -15.57
CA ALA A 149 29.48 -12.03 -16.06
C ALA A 149 28.04 -12.59 -16.17
N LEU A 150 27.21 -12.35 -15.15
CA LEU A 150 25.79 -12.69 -15.18
C LEU A 150 25.06 -12.01 -16.35
N ALA A 151 25.23 -10.70 -16.52
CA ALA A 151 24.61 -9.96 -17.62
C ALA A 151 25.01 -10.52 -18.99
N SER A 152 26.30 -10.85 -19.18
CA SER A 152 26.77 -11.46 -20.42
C SER A 152 26.16 -12.85 -20.67
N ALA A 153 26.06 -13.68 -19.63
CA ALA A 153 25.50 -15.03 -19.72
C ALA A 153 23.99 -14.97 -20.03
N VAL A 154 23.24 -14.13 -19.31
CA VAL A 154 21.80 -13.93 -19.54
C VAL A 154 21.56 -13.41 -20.95
N SER A 155 22.31 -12.41 -21.42
CA SER A 155 22.12 -11.84 -22.75
C SER A 155 22.31 -12.87 -23.88
N GLY A 156 23.32 -13.73 -23.75
CA GLY A 156 23.55 -14.83 -24.68
C GLY A 156 22.39 -15.85 -24.71
N ALA A 157 21.91 -16.25 -23.53
CA ALA A 157 20.83 -17.22 -23.40
C ALA A 157 19.45 -16.64 -23.78
N ALA A 158 19.18 -15.38 -23.45
CA ALA A 158 17.92 -14.68 -23.74
C ALA A 158 17.66 -14.57 -25.25
N GLY A 159 18.71 -14.32 -26.06
CA GLY A 159 18.58 -14.31 -27.52
C GLY A 159 18.11 -15.65 -28.10
N LYS A 160 18.68 -16.76 -27.59
CA LYS A 160 18.30 -18.13 -27.95
C LYS A 160 16.90 -18.47 -27.46
N LEU A 161 16.56 -18.09 -26.23
CA LEU A 161 15.25 -18.30 -25.63
C LEU A 161 14.16 -17.58 -26.43
N ALA A 162 14.37 -16.31 -26.78
CA ALA A 162 13.44 -15.53 -27.60
C ALA A 162 13.21 -16.19 -28.98
N SER A 163 14.27 -16.67 -29.64
CA SER A 163 14.18 -17.37 -30.92
C SER A 163 13.47 -18.72 -30.79
N SER A 164 13.71 -19.43 -29.69
CA SER A 164 13.02 -20.67 -29.35
C SER A 164 11.51 -20.40 -29.20
N TRP A 165 11.10 -19.51 -28.30
CA TRP A 165 9.69 -19.17 -28.11
C TRP A 165 9.03 -18.63 -29.39
N SER A 166 9.73 -17.80 -30.16
CA SER A 166 9.26 -17.33 -31.47
C SER A 166 8.90 -18.48 -32.40
N LYS A 167 9.75 -19.51 -32.49
CA LYS A 167 9.48 -20.70 -33.30
C LYS A 167 8.32 -21.54 -32.76
N LEU A 168 8.16 -21.64 -31.43
CA LEU A 168 7.05 -22.38 -30.83
C LEU A 168 5.72 -21.72 -31.14
N LEU A 169 5.64 -20.43 -30.86
CA LEU A 169 4.42 -19.63 -30.90
C LEU A 169 4.10 -19.08 -32.30
N GLN A 170 4.99 -19.32 -33.28
CA GLN A 170 4.91 -18.77 -34.63
C GLN A 170 4.77 -17.24 -34.64
N ALA A 171 5.47 -16.58 -33.72
CA ALA A 171 5.41 -15.13 -33.51
C ALA A 171 6.80 -14.51 -33.65
N PRO A 172 6.99 -13.39 -34.38
CA PRO A 172 8.29 -12.78 -34.54
C PRO A 172 8.95 -12.34 -33.22
N ALA A 173 10.22 -12.69 -33.03
CA ALA A 173 11.08 -12.14 -31.98
C ALA A 173 11.88 -10.91 -32.45
N THR A 174 11.49 -10.28 -33.56
CA THR A 174 12.17 -9.09 -34.07
C THR A 174 11.59 -7.84 -33.42
N PRO A 175 12.41 -6.97 -32.79
CA PRO A 175 11.96 -5.67 -32.35
C PRO A 175 11.58 -4.78 -33.54
N SER A 176 10.72 -3.79 -33.31
CA SER A 176 10.45 -2.78 -34.34
C SER A 176 11.67 -1.85 -34.50
N SER A 177 11.77 -1.15 -35.64
CA SER A 177 12.84 -0.15 -35.83
C SER A 177 12.77 1.00 -34.83
N THR A 178 11.62 1.15 -34.15
CA THR A 178 11.33 2.24 -33.23
C THR A 178 11.35 1.82 -31.77
N CYS A 179 11.62 0.57 -31.40
CA CYS A 179 11.61 0.13 -30.00
C CYS A 179 12.35 -1.20 -29.83
N SER A 180 13.08 -1.39 -28.72
CA SER A 180 13.76 -2.67 -28.42
C SER A 180 12.79 -3.79 -28.01
N ILE A 181 11.55 -3.46 -27.67
CA ILE A 181 10.56 -4.42 -27.18
C ILE A 181 10.06 -5.30 -28.32
N LYS A 182 10.04 -6.61 -28.08
CA LYS A 182 9.53 -7.62 -29.01
C LYS A 182 8.02 -7.83 -28.81
N THR A 183 7.23 -6.87 -29.30
CA THR A 183 5.78 -6.78 -29.03
C THR A 183 4.97 -7.99 -29.52
N ASP A 184 5.35 -8.58 -30.65
CA ASP A 184 4.65 -9.75 -31.22
C ASP A 184 4.89 -11.00 -30.37
N LEU A 185 6.15 -11.22 -29.95
CA LEU A 185 6.50 -12.28 -29.02
C LEU A 185 5.79 -12.10 -27.67
N LEU A 186 5.76 -10.88 -27.12
CA LEU A 186 5.04 -10.58 -25.88
C LEU A 186 3.54 -10.90 -26.01
N ARG A 187 2.90 -10.48 -27.10
CA ARG A 187 1.48 -10.77 -27.38
C ARG A 187 1.24 -12.27 -27.41
N ALA A 188 2.09 -13.03 -28.12
CA ALA A 188 1.95 -14.46 -28.23
C ALA A 188 2.11 -15.15 -26.86
N LEU A 189 3.10 -14.75 -26.06
CA LEU A 189 3.29 -15.27 -24.70
C LEU A 189 2.10 -14.96 -23.79
N LEU A 190 1.53 -13.75 -23.84
CA LEU A 190 0.33 -13.42 -23.07
C LEU A 190 -0.84 -14.36 -23.42
N LEU A 191 -1.06 -14.59 -24.70
CA LEU A 191 -2.16 -15.43 -25.19
C LEU A 191 -1.93 -16.92 -24.90
N ALA A 192 -0.68 -17.40 -24.97
CA ALA A 192 -0.31 -18.78 -24.70
C ALA A 192 -0.30 -19.11 -23.20
N THR A 193 -0.07 -18.12 -22.33
CA THR A 193 0.06 -18.33 -20.88
C THR A 193 -1.21 -18.02 -20.09
N LYS A 194 -2.16 -17.25 -20.64
CA LYS A 194 -3.38 -16.85 -19.91
C LYS A 194 -4.23 -18.04 -19.43
N GLY A 195 -4.86 -17.86 -18.28
CA GLY A 195 -5.83 -18.81 -17.75
C GLY A 195 -7.18 -18.75 -18.48
N PRO A 196 -8.06 -19.74 -18.28
CA PRO A 196 -9.42 -19.74 -18.83
C PRO A 196 -10.21 -18.49 -18.38
N GLY A 197 -10.82 -17.79 -19.34
CA GLY A 197 -11.63 -16.60 -19.06
C GLY A 197 -10.85 -15.32 -18.71
N GLU A 198 -9.52 -15.37 -18.64
CA GLU A 198 -8.70 -14.19 -18.42
C GLU A 198 -8.66 -13.27 -19.65
N VAL A 199 -8.73 -11.97 -19.40
CA VAL A 199 -8.66 -10.92 -20.41
C VAL A 199 -7.32 -10.23 -20.32
N GLU A 200 -6.60 -10.19 -21.43
CA GLU A 200 -5.26 -9.59 -21.51
C GLU A 200 -5.25 -8.24 -22.21
N ASP A 201 -4.43 -7.32 -21.69
CA ASP A 201 -4.14 -6.04 -22.33
C ASP A 201 -3.15 -6.27 -23.47
N THR A 202 -3.61 -6.86 -24.57
CA THR A 202 -2.77 -7.03 -25.77
C THR A 202 -2.69 -5.77 -26.61
N LEU A 203 -3.54 -4.76 -26.33
CA LEU A 203 -3.53 -3.47 -27.03
C LEU A 203 -2.23 -2.72 -26.81
N ILE A 204 -1.58 -2.86 -25.65
CA ILE A 204 -0.29 -2.22 -25.39
C ILE A 204 0.79 -2.64 -26.40
N CYS A 205 0.74 -3.87 -26.91
CA CYS A 205 1.67 -4.35 -27.93
C CYS A 205 1.49 -3.58 -29.26
N ASP A 206 0.25 -3.31 -29.67
CA ASP A 206 -0.04 -2.51 -30.88
C ASP A 206 0.39 -1.06 -30.71
N GLU A 207 0.09 -0.48 -29.54
CA GLU A 207 0.47 0.89 -29.19
C GLU A 207 1.99 1.09 -29.24
N ILE A 208 2.76 0.13 -28.71
CA ILE A 208 4.22 0.21 -28.74
C ILE A 208 4.76 -0.01 -30.16
N ALA A 209 4.24 -1.00 -30.88
CA ALA A 209 4.70 -1.33 -32.24
C ALA A 209 4.59 -0.12 -33.20
N ARG A 210 3.51 0.66 -33.08
CA ARG A 210 3.24 1.85 -33.91
C ARG A 210 3.80 3.16 -33.34
N GLY A 211 4.23 3.18 -32.08
CA GLY A 211 4.46 4.41 -31.31
C GLY A 211 3.22 4.87 -30.56
N CYS A 212 3.34 5.06 -29.25
CA CYS A 212 2.21 5.38 -28.37
C CYS A 212 1.75 6.83 -28.58
N ARG A 213 0.45 7.02 -28.81
CA ARG A 213 -0.16 8.36 -28.83
C ARG A 213 -0.32 8.87 -27.39
N ILE A 214 0.06 10.11 -27.12
CA ILE A 214 0.11 10.65 -25.75
C ILE A 214 -1.24 11.21 -25.27
N GLY A 215 -2.29 11.17 -26.08
CA GLY A 215 -3.64 11.53 -25.66
C GLY A 215 -4.10 12.95 -26.02
N ILE A 216 -3.34 13.70 -26.83
CA ILE A 216 -3.66 15.11 -27.14
C ILE A 216 -4.68 15.19 -28.27
N GLU A 217 -4.35 14.75 -29.49
CA GLU A 217 -5.27 14.83 -30.64
C GLU A 217 -6.31 13.72 -30.61
N GLN A 218 -5.87 12.51 -30.25
CA GLN A 218 -6.71 11.34 -30.05
C GLN A 218 -6.58 10.87 -28.60
N PRO A 219 -7.67 10.49 -27.92
CA PRO A 219 -7.59 9.97 -26.57
C PRO A 219 -6.84 8.63 -26.53
N ILE A 220 -6.19 8.35 -25.40
CA ILE A 220 -5.59 7.03 -25.15
C ILE A 220 -6.71 6.01 -24.98
N THR A 221 -6.70 4.96 -25.79
CA THR A 221 -7.70 3.90 -25.77
C THR A 221 -7.70 3.15 -24.44
N ALA A 222 -8.87 3.09 -23.81
CA ALA A 222 -9.10 2.32 -22.59
C ALA A 222 -9.36 0.85 -22.89
N THR A 223 -8.86 -0.03 -22.03
CA THR A 223 -9.03 -1.49 -22.15
C THR A 223 -10.08 -2.06 -21.21
N GLY A 224 -10.44 -1.33 -20.17
CA GLY A 224 -11.27 -1.78 -19.06
C GLY A 224 -10.51 -2.58 -18.01
N LEU A 225 -9.22 -2.88 -18.21
CA LEU A 225 -8.38 -3.66 -17.28
C LEU A 225 -7.73 -2.81 -16.19
N TRP A 226 -7.76 -1.49 -16.36
CA TRP A 226 -7.12 -0.52 -15.47
C TRP A 226 -8.16 0.30 -14.70
N PRO A 227 -7.81 0.83 -13.50
CA PRO A 227 -8.67 1.76 -12.80
C PRO A 227 -9.05 2.98 -13.63
N LYS A 228 -10.25 3.52 -13.39
CA LYS A 228 -10.72 4.72 -14.08
C LYS A 228 -9.92 5.96 -13.67
N ASP A 229 -9.48 6.75 -14.64
CA ASP A 229 -8.88 8.06 -14.42
C ASP A 229 -9.96 9.15 -14.24
N HIS A 230 -9.66 10.15 -13.41
CA HIS A 230 -10.60 11.23 -13.05
C HIS A 230 -10.32 12.56 -13.78
N GLY A 231 -9.52 12.52 -14.84
CA GLY A 231 -9.13 13.69 -15.62
C GLY A 231 -7.92 14.44 -15.04
N PRO A 232 -7.33 15.33 -15.84
CA PRO A 232 -6.17 16.09 -15.42
C PRO A 232 -6.56 17.08 -14.31
N LYS A 233 -5.59 17.47 -13.49
CA LYS A 233 -5.77 18.65 -12.65
C LYS A 233 -5.84 19.87 -13.57
N HIS A 234 -7.00 20.50 -13.66
CA HIS A 234 -7.15 21.73 -14.43
C HIS A 234 -6.32 22.85 -13.83
N THR A 235 -5.41 23.37 -14.65
CA THR A 235 -4.46 24.40 -14.26
C THR A 235 -4.63 25.70 -15.04
N GLY A 236 -5.44 25.67 -16.11
CA GLY A 236 -5.73 26.82 -16.96
C GLY A 236 -4.62 27.14 -17.96
N TYR A 237 -3.61 26.28 -18.10
CA TYR A 237 -2.51 26.52 -19.04
C TYR A 237 -2.91 26.05 -20.45
N GLY A 238 -2.76 26.94 -21.44
CA GLY A 238 -2.80 26.58 -22.85
C GLY A 238 -1.50 25.91 -23.31
N LEU A 239 -1.53 25.27 -24.49
CA LEU A 239 -0.30 24.75 -25.10
C LEU A 239 0.65 25.92 -25.39
N SER A 240 1.88 25.84 -24.89
CA SER A 240 2.89 26.89 -25.07
C SER A 240 3.42 26.90 -26.51
N ILE A 241 3.06 27.95 -27.26
CA ILE A 241 3.55 28.20 -28.63
C ILE A 241 4.52 29.41 -28.61
N SER A 242 5.42 29.46 -27.64
CA SER A 242 6.32 30.62 -27.47
C SER A 242 7.38 30.69 -28.59
N ALA A 243 7.71 31.92 -29.03
CA ALA A 243 8.82 32.18 -29.93
C ALA A 243 10.16 31.91 -29.24
N ALA A 244 11.10 31.25 -29.93
CA ALA A 244 12.40 30.88 -29.37
C ALA A 244 13.27 32.08 -28.96
N SER A 245 13.03 33.25 -29.55
CA SER A 245 13.75 34.50 -29.26
C SER A 245 13.54 35.06 -27.86
N SER A 246 12.49 34.64 -27.13
CA SER A 246 12.22 35.03 -25.74
C SER A 246 12.25 33.84 -24.77
N TRP A 247 12.75 32.68 -25.22
CA TRP A 247 12.73 31.45 -24.43
C TRP A 247 13.85 31.42 -23.37
N ARG A 248 13.48 31.11 -22.12
CA ARG A 248 14.44 30.85 -21.04
C ARG A 248 13.94 29.69 -20.17
N ASN A 249 14.83 28.72 -19.93
CA ASN A 249 14.64 27.64 -18.96
C ASN A 249 14.66 28.19 -17.52
N TYR A 250 14.33 27.36 -16.53
CA TYR A 250 14.33 27.83 -15.15
C TYR A 250 15.74 28.18 -14.67
N SER A 251 15.85 29.17 -13.78
CA SER A 251 17.13 29.60 -13.21
C SER A 251 17.87 28.50 -12.44
N SER A 252 17.19 27.41 -12.07
CA SER A 252 17.84 26.23 -11.51
C SER A 252 18.79 25.54 -12.48
N CYS A 253 18.65 25.75 -13.79
CA CYS A 253 19.55 25.23 -14.81
C CYS A 253 20.80 26.10 -15.01
N ASP A 254 20.75 27.39 -14.67
CA ASP A 254 21.83 28.35 -14.97
C ASP A 254 23.21 27.86 -14.44
N PRO A 255 23.33 27.30 -13.20
CA PRO A 255 24.60 26.79 -12.70
C PRO A 255 25.12 25.51 -13.40
N PHE A 256 24.28 24.82 -14.17
CA PHE A 256 24.55 23.48 -14.70
C PHE A 256 24.42 23.42 -16.23
N THR A 257 24.72 24.53 -16.92
CA THR A 257 24.47 24.67 -18.36
C THR A 257 25.18 23.59 -19.17
N GLN A 258 26.43 23.26 -18.84
CA GLN A 258 27.20 22.24 -19.55
C GLN A 258 26.65 20.83 -19.30
N GLU A 259 26.29 20.53 -18.06
CA GLU A 259 25.72 19.24 -17.66
C GLU A 259 24.34 19.01 -18.27
N VAL A 260 23.53 20.07 -18.42
CA VAL A 260 22.24 20.01 -19.13
C VAL A 260 22.47 19.58 -20.58
N VAL A 261 23.38 20.26 -21.29
CA VAL A 261 23.69 19.94 -22.70
C VAL A 261 24.25 18.52 -22.83
N ALA A 262 25.18 18.13 -21.95
CA ALA A 262 25.75 16.78 -21.95
C ALA A 262 24.68 15.70 -21.70
N THR A 263 23.74 15.95 -20.78
CA THR A 263 22.63 15.03 -20.50
C THR A 263 21.73 14.86 -21.73
N LEU A 264 21.36 15.96 -22.39
CA LEU A 264 20.53 15.91 -23.60
C LEU A 264 21.25 15.22 -24.76
N GLN A 265 22.56 15.47 -24.94
CA GLN A 265 23.37 14.77 -25.95
C GLN A 265 23.45 13.27 -25.67
N SER A 266 23.58 12.86 -24.40
CA SER A 266 23.54 11.44 -24.02
C SER A 266 22.20 10.79 -24.41
N GLU A 267 21.08 11.47 -24.17
CA GLU A 267 19.75 10.98 -24.58
C GLU A 267 19.62 10.89 -26.12
N VAL A 268 20.25 11.79 -26.87
CA VAL A 268 20.31 11.72 -28.34
C VAL A 268 21.12 10.52 -28.82
N LEU A 269 22.31 10.28 -28.22
CA LEU A 269 23.16 9.14 -28.56
C LEU A 269 22.47 7.80 -28.28
N LYS A 270 21.65 7.72 -27.23
CA LYS A 270 20.81 6.57 -26.90
C LYS A 270 19.59 6.41 -27.81
N GLY A 271 19.35 7.35 -28.73
CA GLY A 271 18.17 7.36 -29.60
C GLY A 271 16.87 7.70 -28.89
N HIS A 272 16.92 8.25 -27.67
CA HIS A 272 15.73 8.69 -26.94
C HIS A 272 15.22 10.05 -27.40
N MET A 273 16.11 10.85 -27.98
CA MET A 273 15.82 12.19 -28.49
C MET A 273 16.47 12.41 -29.85
N ARG A 274 16.00 13.43 -30.58
CA ARG A 274 16.65 13.94 -31.79
C ARG A 274 16.93 15.43 -31.64
N VAL A 275 18.06 15.87 -32.19
CA VAL A 275 18.37 17.30 -32.33
C VAL A 275 17.82 17.81 -33.65
N CYS A 276 17.13 18.95 -33.60
CA CYS A 276 16.61 19.66 -34.77
C CYS A 276 17.17 21.08 -34.81
N SER A 277 17.51 21.56 -36.01
CA SER A 277 17.95 22.94 -36.25
C SER A 277 16.79 23.95 -36.20
N SER A 278 15.57 23.50 -36.53
CA SER A 278 14.32 24.25 -36.42
C SER A 278 13.24 23.40 -35.76
N PRO A 279 12.26 24.00 -35.03
CA PRO A 279 11.20 23.23 -34.41
C PRO A 279 10.21 22.76 -35.49
N PRO A 280 9.72 21.51 -35.41
CA PRO A 280 8.62 21.06 -36.27
C PRO A 280 7.39 21.98 -36.19
N PRO A 281 6.59 22.11 -37.26
CA PRO A 281 5.35 22.88 -37.21
C PRO A 281 4.42 22.42 -36.09
N GLY A 282 3.88 23.38 -35.32
CA GLY A 282 3.00 23.11 -34.18
C GLY A 282 3.72 22.57 -32.94
N SER A 283 5.05 22.71 -32.85
CA SER A 283 5.80 22.27 -31.67
C SER A 283 5.41 23.03 -30.41
N VAL A 284 5.37 22.31 -29.30
CA VAL A 284 5.19 22.87 -27.96
C VAL A 284 6.52 22.80 -27.22
N LEU A 285 7.03 23.96 -26.84
CA LEU A 285 8.27 24.06 -26.08
C LEU A 285 8.00 23.81 -24.60
N THR A 286 8.85 23.01 -23.97
CA THR A 286 8.78 22.67 -22.55
C THR A 286 10.04 23.09 -21.81
N LYS A 287 9.85 23.87 -20.73
CA LYS A 287 10.95 24.41 -19.93
C LYS A 287 11.60 23.30 -19.11
N LEU A 288 12.92 23.36 -19.03
CA LEU A 288 13.72 22.50 -18.17
C LEU A 288 13.99 23.15 -16.81
N ALA A 289 13.96 22.34 -15.77
CA ALA A 289 14.50 22.65 -14.44
C ALA A 289 15.54 21.59 -14.04
N CYS A 290 16.53 21.97 -13.22
CA CYS A 290 17.47 21.03 -12.63
C CYS A 290 17.18 20.81 -11.14
N VAL A 291 17.32 19.55 -10.71
CA VAL A 291 17.36 19.14 -9.30
C VAL A 291 18.68 18.42 -9.06
N VAL A 292 19.42 18.82 -8.04
CA VAL A 292 20.69 18.17 -7.66
C VAL A 292 20.41 16.97 -6.77
N LYS A 293 20.89 15.79 -7.16
CA LYS A 293 20.82 14.57 -6.34
C LYS A 293 21.84 14.66 -5.18
N PRO A 294 21.67 13.86 -4.11
CA PRO A 294 22.68 13.77 -3.04
C PRO A 294 24.09 13.41 -3.53
N SER A 295 24.19 12.70 -4.66
CA SER A 295 25.47 12.37 -5.31
C SER A 295 26.13 13.56 -6.04
N GLY A 296 25.50 14.73 -6.09
CA GLY A 296 25.94 15.89 -6.87
C GLY A 296 25.48 15.87 -8.33
N ALA A 297 25.06 14.72 -8.87
CA ALA A 297 24.55 14.62 -10.24
C ALA A 297 23.22 15.37 -10.40
N ILE A 298 23.01 16.00 -11.56
CA ILE A 298 21.75 16.68 -11.87
C ILE A 298 20.67 15.71 -12.37
N ARG A 299 19.41 16.05 -12.12
CA ARG A 299 18.23 15.47 -12.77
C ARG A 299 17.49 16.58 -13.49
N LEU A 300 17.35 16.43 -14.81
CA LEU A 300 16.52 17.30 -15.63
C LEU A 300 15.03 16.99 -15.40
N ILE A 301 14.22 18.03 -15.31
CA ILE A 301 12.78 17.97 -15.14
C ILE A 301 12.10 18.76 -16.25
N ASP A 302 11.26 18.08 -17.02
CA ASP A 302 10.37 18.70 -18.00
C ASP A 302 9.13 19.28 -17.32
N ASP A 303 8.93 20.60 -17.42
CA ASP A 303 7.71 21.25 -16.91
C ASP A 303 6.53 21.12 -17.89
N LEU A 304 6.06 19.89 -18.04
CA LEU A 304 4.93 19.53 -18.90
C LEU A 304 3.57 20.01 -18.35
N ARG A 305 3.57 20.55 -17.13
CA ARG A 305 2.39 21.18 -16.51
C ARG A 305 2.20 22.58 -17.07
N ARG A 306 3.23 23.43 -17.02
CA ARG A 306 3.11 24.82 -17.48
C ARG A 306 3.16 24.98 -19.00
N SER A 307 3.71 23.99 -19.72
CA SER A 307 3.58 23.96 -21.19
C SER A 307 2.17 23.59 -21.64
N GLY A 308 1.26 23.22 -20.73
CA GLY A 308 -0.13 22.82 -21.02
C GLY A 308 -0.27 21.39 -21.54
N VAL A 309 0.84 20.69 -21.81
CA VAL A 309 0.84 19.31 -22.37
C VAL A 309 0.05 18.36 -21.47
N ASN A 310 0.37 18.29 -20.18
CA ASN A 310 -0.29 17.36 -19.24
C ASN A 310 -1.79 17.65 -19.05
N GLU A 311 -2.22 18.91 -19.23
CA GLU A 311 -3.64 19.29 -19.14
C GLU A 311 -4.43 18.87 -20.39
N ARG A 312 -3.76 18.68 -21.53
CA ARG A 312 -4.38 18.21 -22.79
C ARG A 312 -4.37 16.70 -22.96
N VAL A 313 -3.58 15.95 -22.18
CA VAL A 313 -3.58 14.48 -22.20
C VAL A 313 -4.94 13.93 -21.77
N ARG A 314 -5.65 13.30 -22.71
CA ARG A 314 -6.92 12.59 -22.48
C ARG A 314 -6.66 11.10 -22.36
N CYS A 315 -6.96 10.58 -21.18
CA CYS A 315 -6.88 9.17 -20.86
C CYS A 315 -8.00 8.83 -19.87
N ASP A 316 -8.69 7.72 -20.10
CA ASP A 316 -9.80 7.27 -19.25
C ASP A 316 -9.36 6.28 -18.17
N GLU A 317 -8.08 5.87 -18.19
CA GLU A 317 -7.49 4.88 -17.31
C GLU A 317 -6.25 5.41 -16.57
N THR A 318 -6.02 4.91 -15.37
CA THR A 318 -4.83 5.18 -14.54
C THR A 318 -4.27 3.86 -14.02
N ILE A 319 -3.08 3.89 -13.45
CA ILE A 319 -2.43 2.71 -12.85
C ILE A 319 -2.97 2.43 -11.45
N SER A 320 -2.96 1.16 -11.06
CA SER A 320 -3.06 0.73 -9.67
C SER A 320 -1.65 0.44 -9.16
N LEU A 321 -1.22 1.09 -8.09
CA LEU A 321 0.08 0.82 -7.49
C LEU A 321 -0.07 -0.20 -6.37
N SER A 322 0.90 -1.10 -6.27
CA SER A 322 1.05 -1.97 -5.11
C SER A 322 1.44 -1.13 -3.87
N GLY A 323 0.99 -1.59 -2.70
CA GLY A 323 1.23 -0.91 -1.42
C GLY A 323 1.76 -1.87 -0.36
N LEU A 324 2.03 -1.36 0.84
CA LEU A 324 2.53 -2.17 1.97
C LEU A 324 1.65 -3.38 2.27
N SER A 325 0.32 -3.24 2.15
CA SER A 325 -0.61 -4.34 2.36
C SER A 325 -0.53 -5.41 1.25
N ALA A 326 -0.14 -5.06 0.03
CA ALA A 326 0.10 -6.04 -1.04
C ALA A 326 1.37 -6.85 -0.75
N ALA A 327 2.46 -6.18 -0.34
CA ALA A 327 3.69 -6.84 0.11
C ALA A 327 3.42 -7.76 1.31
N ALA A 328 2.70 -7.27 2.32
CA ALA A 328 2.29 -8.05 3.50
C ALA A 328 1.51 -9.31 3.11
N TYR A 329 0.59 -9.19 2.14
CA TYR A 329 -0.21 -10.31 1.66
C TYR A 329 0.65 -11.37 0.95
N ILE A 330 1.49 -10.93 0.00
CA ILE A 330 2.41 -11.80 -0.73
C ILE A 330 3.30 -12.56 0.26
N LEU A 331 3.93 -11.86 1.20
CA LEU A 331 4.83 -12.46 2.18
C LEU A 331 4.11 -13.48 3.08
N SER A 332 2.91 -13.14 3.56
CA SER A 332 2.13 -14.03 4.43
C SER A 332 1.71 -15.31 3.71
N GLU A 333 1.25 -15.21 2.46
CA GLU A 333 0.84 -16.39 1.68
C GLU A 333 2.05 -17.21 1.21
N MET A 334 3.14 -16.57 0.79
CA MET A 334 4.37 -17.29 0.44
C MET A 334 4.93 -18.05 1.62
N ARG A 335 4.94 -17.46 2.83
CA ARG A 335 5.38 -18.17 4.05
C ARG A 335 4.58 -19.44 4.31
N ARG A 336 3.29 -19.44 3.96
CA ARG A 336 2.38 -20.57 4.14
C ARG A 336 2.59 -21.66 3.07
N ARG A 337 3.02 -21.27 1.87
CA ARG A 337 3.21 -22.17 0.72
C ARG A 337 4.56 -22.89 0.76
N ILE A 338 5.64 -22.18 1.13
CA ILE A 338 6.97 -22.79 1.14
C ILE A 338 7.11 -23.86 2.24
N PRO A 339 7.94 -24.90 2.03
CA PRO A 339 8.16 -25.95 3.03
C PRO A 339 8.61 -25.42 4.40
N ARG A 340 8.16 -26.09 5.48
CA ARG A 340 8.59 -25.76 6.85
C ARG A 340 10.10 -25.92 6.97
N GLY A 341 10.75 -24.88 7.48
CA GLY A 341 12.22 -24.82 7.67
C GLY A 341 12.96 -24.07 6.55
N GLU A 342 12.33 -23.88 5.40
CA GLU A 342 12.92 -23.04 4.35
C GLU A 342 12.76 -21.56 4.68
N LYS A 343 13.72 -20.75 4.21
CA LYS A 343 13.72 -19.30 4.39
C LYS A 343 13.10 -18.63 3.17
N LEU A 344 12.27 -17.61 3.42
CA LEU A 344 11.82 -16.70 2.37
C LEU A 344 12.96 -15.77 1.97
N ILE A 345 13.05 -15.48 0.68
CA ILE A 345 14.00 -14.53 0.12
C ILE A 345 13.28 -13.59 -0.84
N TRP A 346 13.79 -12.36 -0.95
CA TRP A 346 13.29 -11.35 -1.86
C TRP A 346 14.34 -11.03 -2.91
N ILE A 347 13.93 -11.01 -4.18
CA ILE A 347 14.74 -10.64 -5.33
C ILE A 347 14.27 -9.25 -5.77
N GLU A 348 15.18 -8.27 -5.71
CA GLU A 348 14.96 -6.91 -6.18
C GLU A 348 15.58 -6.77 -7.57
N SER A 349 14.80 -6.28 -8.53
CA SER A 349 15.31 -5.90 -9.86
C SER A 349 14.71 -4.57 -10.31
N ASP A 350 15.40 -3.90 -11.24
CA ASP A 350 15.02 -2.58 -11.75
C ASP A 350 15.30 -2.51 -13.26
N ILE A 351 14.40 -1.86 -14.00
CA ILE A 351 14.57 -1.64 -15.43
C ILE A 351 15.19 -0.27 -15.71
N SER A 352 16.33 -0.29 -16.40
CA SER A 352 17.09 0.89 -16.78
C SER A 352 16.28 1.84 -17.66
N SER A 353 16.01 3.05 -17.15
CA SER A 353 15.29 4.09 -17.91
C SER A 353 13.92 3.60 -18.45
N ALA A 354 13.17 2.86 -17.65
CA ALA A 354 11.82 2.35 -17.91
C ALA A 354 11.01 3.06 -19.02
N PHE A 355 10.63 4.33 -18.82
CA PHE A 355 9.80 5.08 -19.78
C PHE A 355 10.45 5.24 -21.17
N ARG A 356 11.79 5.19 -21.25
CA ARG A 356 12.54 5.32 -22.51
C ARG A 356 12.45 4.07 -23.39
N HIS A 357 11.93 2.95 -22.88
CA HIS A 357 11.55 1.81 -23.73
C HIS A 357 10.36 2.14 -24.63
N ILE A 358 9.48 3.06 -24.22
CA ILE A 358 8.23 3.30 -24.93
C ILE A 358 8.38 4.38 -26.00
N PRO A 359 8.15 4.08 -27.29
CA PRO A 359 8.17 5.05 -28.37
C PRO A 359 6.99 6.02 -28.30
N VAL A 360 7.24 7.29 -28.63
CA VAL A 360 6.19 8.29 -28.85
C VAL A 360 5.78 8.26 -30.32
N HIS A 361 4.48 8.24 -30.59
CA HIS A 361 3.94 8.34 -31.94
C HIS A 361 4.46 9.59 -32.66
N VAL A 362 4.84 9.46 -33.93
CA VAL A 362 5.50 10.53 -34.71
C VAL A 362 4.74 11.87 -34.69
N GLU A 363 3.41 11.82 -34.79
CA GLU A 363 2.55 13.01 -34.78
C GLU A 363 2.51 13.75 -33.43
N ASP A 364 2.79 13.04 -32.34
CA ASP A 364 2.71 13.58 -30.98
C ASP A 364 4.09 14.05 -30.46
N GLN A 365 5.19 13.69 -31.12
CA GLN A 365 6.55 14.12 -30.75
C GLN A 365 6.70 15.65 -30.78
N LYS A 366 5.92 16.36 -31.60
CA LYS A 366 5.91 17.85 -31.65
C LYS A 366 5.51 18.47 -30.30
N TYR A 367 4.76 17.77 -29.46
CA TYR A 367 4.34 18.29 -28.16
C TYR A 367 5.43 18.19 -27.07
N LEU A 368 6.54 17.51 -27.37
CA LEU A 368 7.59 17.15 -26.41
C LEU A 368 8.95 17.66 -26.90
N VAL A 369 9.12 18.99 -26.91
CA VAL A 369 10.34 19.64 -27.40
C VAL A 369 10.96 20.52 -26.32
N ASN A 370 12.26 20.34 -26.07
CA ASN A 370 13.05 21.27 -25.27
C ASN A 370 13.86 22.20 -26.17
N PHE A 371 14.19 23.39 -25.66
CA PHE A 371 15.09 24.34 -26.32
C PHE A 371 16.23 24.71 -25.38
N VAL A 372 17.46 24.40 -25.80
CA VAL A 372 18.70 24.65 -25.04
C VAL A 372 19.79 25.04 -26.03
N ASP A 373 20.52 26.12 -25.73
CA ASP A 373 21.69 26.57 -26.49
C ASP A 373 21.45 26.66 -28.02
N GLY A 374 20.34 27.32 -28.40
CA GLY A 374 19.98 27.51 -29.81
C GLY A 374 19.50 26.25 -30.55
N LYS A 375 19.41 25.09 -29.86
CA LYS A 375 19.03 23.80 -30.45
C LYS A 375 17.73 23.28 -29.88
N TYR A 376 16.97 22.56 -30.71
CA TYR A 376 15.74 21.88 -30.32
C TYR A 376 16.03 20.41 -30.07
N TYR A 377 15.57 19.92 -28.92
CA TYR A 377 15.70 18.52 -28.54
C TYR A 377 14.29 17.93 -28.46
N GLN A 378 13.95 17.08 -29.42
CA GLN A 378 12.64 16.44 -29.50
C GLN A 378 12.69 15.04 -28.90
N HIS A 379 11.74 14.72 -28.01
CA HIS A 379 11.63 13.38 -27.46
C HIS A 379 11.07 12.38 -28.49
N LEU A 380 11.76 11.25 -28.66
CA LEU A 380 11.32 10.08 -29.45
C LEU A 380 10.73 8.98 -28.55
N ARG A 381 10.98 9.09 -27.24
CA ARG A 381 10.53 8.17 -26.19
C ARG A 381 9.83 8.93 -25.08
N LEU A 382 8.96 8.25 -24.33
CA LEU A 382 8.21 8.89 -23.26
C LEU A 382 9.16 9.54 -22.22
N PRO A 383 9.00 10.85 -21.91
CA PRO A 383 9.78 11.53 -20.90
C PRO A 383 9.22 11.31 -19.50
N PHE A 384 10.06 11.58 -18.51
CA PHE A 384 9.63 11.69 -17.12
C PHE A 384 8.72 12.92 -16.97
N GLY A 385 7.71 12.85 -16.09
CA GLY A 385 6.80 13.96 -15.82
C GLY A 385 5.63 14.11 -16.80
N LEU A 386 5.62 13.37 -17.92
CA LEU A 386 4.45 13.29 -18.80
C LEU A 386 3.38 12.41 -18.14
N ARG A 387 2.14 12.90 -18.15
CA ARG A 387 1.00 12.31 -17.43
C ARG A 387 0.75 10.85 -17.79
N CYS A 388 0.87 10.49 -19.07
CA CYS A 388 0.59 9.13 -19.55
C CYS A 388 1.82 8.20 -19.53
N SER A 389 3.03 8.69 -19.22
CA SER A 389 4.24 7.85 -19.17
C SER A 389 4.10 6.68 -18.21
N PRO A 390 3.66 6.88 -16.95
CA PRO A 390 3.49 5.77 -16.01
C PRO A 390 2.46 4.76 -16.49
N LEU A 391 1.39 5.21 -17.17
CA LEU A 391 0.35 4.32 -17.67
C LEU A 391 0.88 3.37 -18.74
N PHE A 392 1.52 3.89 -19.79
CA PHE A 392 2.05 3.04 -20.86
C PHE A 392 3.12 2.08 -20.34
N TRP A 393 4.01 2.57 -19.47
CA TRP A 393 5.04 1.73 -18.87
C TRP A 393 4.44 0.62 -18.01
N CYS A 394 3.55 0.94 -17.07
CA CYS A 394 2.95 -0.08 -16.21
C CYS A 394 2.12 -1.09 -17.02
N ARG A 395 1.46 -0.66 -18.11
CA ARG A 395 0.76 -1.58 -19.02
C ARG A 395 1.69 -2.61 -19.65
N LEU A 396 2.84 -2.16 -20.18
CA LEU A 396 3.86 -3.04 -20.74
C LEU A 396 4.42 -3.96 -19.67
N PHE A 397 4.90 -3.37 -18.58
CA PHE A 397 5.64 -4.13 -17.58
C PHE A 397 4.75 -5.11 -16.82
N ALA A 398 3.47 -4.77 -16.62
CA ALA A 398 2.48 -5.70 -16.12
C ALA A 398 2.25 -6.92 -17.02
N ALA A 399 2.24 -6.72 -18.35
CA ALA A 399 2.14 -7.84 -19.29
C ALA A 399 3.35 -8.78 -19.15
N VAL A 400 4.56 -8.23 -19.07
CA VAL A 400 5.79 -9.02 -18.82
C VAL A 400 5.72 -9.74 -17.48
N HIS A 401 5.29 -9.05 -16.42
CA HIS A 401 5.15 -9.61 -15.08
C HIS A 401 4.14 -10.76 -15.02
N ARG A 402 2.97 -10.64 -15.66
CA ARG A 402 1.96 -11.72 -15.73
C ARG A 402 2.48 -12.96 -16.44
N VAL A 403 3.18 -12.78 -17.58
CA VAL A 403 3.83 -13.90 -18.28
C VAL A 403 4.86 -14.57 -17.37
N THR A 404 5.74 -13.77 -16.74
CA THR A 404 6.79 -14.28 -15.85
C THR A 404 6.20 -15.08 -14.70
N LYS A 405 5.18 -14.54 -14.03
CA LYS A 405 4.49 -15.19 -12.91
C LYS A 405 3.93 -16.55 -13.31
N ARG A 406 3.26 -16.65 -14.45
CA ARG A 406 2.69 -17.92 -14.95
C ARG A 406 3.74 -18.94 -15.34
N LEU A 407 4.88 -18.49 -15.86
CA LEU A 407 6.01 -19.36 -16.18
C LEU A 407 6.69 -19.90 -14.91
N LEU A 408 6.71 -19.11 -13.83
CA LEU A 408 7.31 -19.47 -12.54
C LEU A 408 6.35 -20.20 -11.58
N SER A 409 5.05 -20.14 -11.84
CA SER A 409 4.04 -20.85 -11.05
C SER A 409 4.29 -22.37 -11.04
N ASP A 410 4.37 -22.96 -9.85
CA ASP A 410 4.26 -24.39 -9.61
C ASP A 410 3.58 -24.67 -8.26
N ASP A 411 3.32 -25.97 -7.98
CA ASP A 411 2.54 -26.42 -6.82
C ASP A 411 3.24 -26.21 -5.46
N VAL A 412 4.55 -25.93 -5.43
CA VAL A 412 5.36 -25.90 -4.19
C VAL A 412 5.80 -24.47 -3.85
N ASP A 413 6.31 -23.74 -4.84
CA ASP A 413 6.80 -22.36 -4.70
C ASP A 413 6.50 -21.62 -6.01
N CYS A 414 5.30 -21.05 -6.09
CA CYS A 414 4.84 -20.34 -7.27
C CYS A 414 5.48 -18.95 -7.48
N GLY A 415 6.69 -18.71 -6.93
CA GLY A 415 7.53 -17.51 -7.11
C GLY A 415 6.76 -16.29 -7.58
N THR A 416 6.25 -15.48 -6.66
CA THR A 416 5.34 -14.37 -6.99
C THR A 416 6.01 -13.03 -6.74
N GLY A 417 5.50 -11.95 -7.33
CA GLY A 417 6.06 -10.63 -7.11
C GLY A 417 5.04 -9.51 -7.18
N MET A 418 5.55 -8.30 -7.02
CA MET A 418 4.81 -7.06 -7.16
C MET A 418 5.64 -6.02 -7.90
N ILE A 419 4.93 -5.10 -8.55
CA ILE A 419 5.47 -3.99 -9.32
C ILE A 419 5.09 -2.69 -8.63
N TYR A 420 6.07 -1.81 -8.44
CA TYR A 420 5.84 -0.41 -8.10
C TYR A 420 6.49 0.49 -9.14
N VAL A 421 5.75 0.75 -10.22
CA VAL A 421 6.24 1.50 -11.40
C VAL A 421 7.50 0.82 -11.98
N ASP A 422 8.69 1.27 -11.59
CA ASP A 422 9.98 0.78 -12.10
C ASP A 422 10.63 -0.25 -11.16
N ASP A 423 10.21 -0.29 -9.88
CA ASP A 423 10.73 -1.19 -8.87
C ASP A 423 9.99 -2.53 -8.92
N VAL A 424 10.74 -3.63 -8.95
CA VAL A 424 10.20 -4.99 -8.99
C VAL A 424 10.68 -5.76 -7.79
N GLY A 425 9.77 -6.47 -7.14
CA GLY A 425 10.09 -7.35 -6.03
C GLY A 425 9.47 -8.71 -6.21
N TRP A 426 10.29 -9.75 -6.23
CA TRP A 426 9.86 -11.15 -6.28
C TRP A 426 10.18 -11.86 -4.98
N VAL A 427 9.32 -12.79 -4.58
CA VAL A 427 9.42 -13.56 -3.35
C VAL A 427 9.41 -15.04 -3.70
N THR A 428 10.37 -15.77 -3.17
CA THR A 428 10.54 -17.21 -3.38
C THR A 428 11.25 -17.83 -2.16
N SER A 429 11.45 -19.13 -2.17
CA SER A 429 12.30 -19.85 -1.21
C SER A 429 13.78 -19.64 -1.51
N LEU A 430 14.62 -19.61 -0.47
CA LEU A 430 16.07 -19.47 -0.62
C LEU A 430 16.72 -20.52 -1.55
N PRO A 431 16.34 -21.83 -1.51
CA PRO A 431 16.91 -22.83 -2.42
C PRO A 431 16.65 -22.53 -3.91
N ARG A 432 15.58 -21.80 -4.23
CA ARG A 432 15.20 -21.46 -5.61
C ARG A 432 15.64 -20.06 -6.05
N ALA A 433 16.26 -19.30 -5.17
CA ALA A 433 16.56 -17.88 -5.38
C ALA A 433 17.28 -17.60 -6.71
N LEU A 434 18.34 -18.36 -7.02
CA LEU A 434 19.12 -18.19 -8.26
C LEU A 434 18.33 -18.62 -9.50
N GLU A 435 17.59 -19.73 -9.44
CA GLU A 435 16.78 -20.22 -10.56
C GLU A 435 15.70 -19.19 -10.93
N VAL A 436 14.99 -18.69 -9.92
CA VAL A 436 13.93 -17.69 -10.09
C VAL A 436 14.49 -16.36 -10.57
N MET A 437 15.60 -15.88 -9.97
CA MET A 437 16.28 -14.66 -10.41
C MET A 437 16.66 -14.76 -11.89
N VAL A 438 17.39 -15.81 -12.29
CA VAL A 438 17.83 -15.99 -13.68
C VAL A 438 16.64 -16.12 -14.63
N SER A 439 15.57 -16.80 -14.21
CA SER A 439 14.33 -16.88 -15.00
C SER A 439 13.69 -15.52 -15.27
N ILE A 440 13.61 -14.66 -14.25
CA ILE A 440 13.08 -13.28 -14.39
C ILE A 440 13.93 -12.50 -15.38
N LEU A 441 15.26 -12.51 -15.19
CA LEU A 441 16.19 -11.80 -16.06
C LEU A 441 16.10 -12.29 -17.51
N LEU A 442 16.01 -13.60 -17.72
CA LEU A 442 15.86 -14.22 -19.04
C LEU A 442 14.55 -13.81 -19.71
N VAL A 443 13.42 -13.77 -18.99
CA VAL A 443 12.13 -13.33 -19.56
C VAL A 443 12.21 -11.85 -19.97
N GLU A 444 12.73 -11.00 -19.10
CA GLU A 444 12.84 -9.55 -19.33
C GLU A 444 13.75 -9.24 -20.54
N GLU A 445 14.97 -9.79 -20.58
CA GLU A 445 15.89 -9.59 -21.71
C GLU A 445 15.39 -10.25 -23.00
N SER A 446 14.75 -11.42 -22.90
CA SER A 446 14.16 -12.09 -24.07
C SER A 446 13.11 -11.22 -24.73
N LEU A 447 12.43 -10.33 -23.98
CA LEU A 447 11.44 -9.40 -24.49
C LEU A 447 12.01 -8.03 -24.87
N GLY A 448 13.31 -7.79 -24.66
CA GLY A 448 14.02 -6.58 -25.06
C GLY A 448 14.01 -5.45 -24.03
N LEU A 449 13.78 -5.77 -22.76
CA LEU A 449 13.95 -4.85 -21.63
C LEU A 449 15.43 -4.77 -21.24
N ASN A 450 15.86 -3.59 -20.80
CA ASN A 450 17.24 -3.36 -20.33
C ASN A 450 17.28 -3.37 -18.80
N ILE A 451 17.94 -4.36 -18.22
CA ILE A 451 18.00 -4.55 -16.76
C ILE A 451 19.13 -3.72 -16.15
N ALA A 452 18.87 -3.07 -15.02
CA ALA A 452 19.89 -2.39 -14.22
C ALA A 452 20.55 -3.38 -13.25
N TYR A 453 21.48 -4.20 -13.75
CA TYR A 453 22.15 -5.26 -12.97
C TYR A 453 22.80 -4.76 -11.69
N GLU A 454 23.27 -3.52 -11.63
CA GLU A 454 23.85 -2.90 -10.44
C GLU A 454 22.83 -2.68 -9.30
N LYS A 455 21.53 -2.76 -9.60
CA LYS A 455 20.42 -2.69 -8.65
C LYS A 455 19.77 -4.06 -8.39
N LEU A 456 20.37 -5.14 -8.89
CA LEU A 456 19.93 -6.48 -8.60
C LEU A 456 20.34 -6.84 -7.16
N HIS A 457 19.40 -7.32 -6.36
CA HIS A 457 19.67 -7.78 -5.00
C HIS A 457 18.90 -9.06 -4.68
N ILE A 458 19.53 -9.98 -3.94
CA ILE A 458 18.83 -11.08 -3.26
C ILE A 458 19.02 -10.91 -1.76
N THR A 459 17.93 -10.77 -1.01
CA THR A 459 18.02 -10.41 0.41
C THR A 459 16.84 -10.91 1.24
N TYR A 460 17.11 -11.21 2.50
CA TYR A 460 16.09 -11.47 3.53
C TYR A 460 15.62 -10.18 4.23
N ARG A 461 16.23 -9.03 3.88
CA ARG A 461 15.86 -7.69 4.34
C ARG A 461 15.69 -6.72 3.17
N PRO A 462 14.63 -6.86 2.37
CA PRO A 462 14.44 -6.01 1.20
C PRO A 462 14.00 -4.60 1.57
N HIS A 463 14.43 -3.64 0.74
CA HIS A 463 13.99 -2.26 0.78
C HIS A 463 12.85 -2.08 -0.23
N ASN A 464 11.61 -2.11 0.23
CA ASN A 464 10.44 -2.04 -0.64
C ASN A 464 9.49 -0.90 -0.20
N LEU A 465 9.01 -0.12 -1.17
CA LEU A 465 8.10 1.03 -0.95
C LEU A 465 8.64 2.08 0.04
N GLY A 466 9.97 2.14 0.19
CA GLY A 466 10.67 3.02 1.13
C GLY A 466 10.86 2.44 2.54
N TYR A 467 10.44 1.21 2.80
CA TYR A 467 10.56 0.54 4.10
C TYR A 467 11.50 -0.66 4.03
N VAL A 468 11.98 -1.11 5.18
CA VAL A 468 12.81 -2.33 5.29
C VAL A 468 11.94 -3.45 5.83
N TRP A 469 11.83 -4.55 5.09
CA TRP A 469 11.17 -5.75 5.58
C TRP A 469 12.17 -6.69 6.27
N ASN A 470 11.68 -7.52 7.18
CA ASN A 470 12.37 -8.69 7.70
C ASN A 470 11.50 -9.91 7.38
N LEU A 471 12.00 -10.78 6.51
CA LEU A 471 11.23 -11.91 5.99
C LEU A 471 11.17 -13.11 6.96
N GLU A 472 12.00 -13.12 8.00
CA GLU A 472 11.97 -14.16 9.04
C GLU A 472 10.78 -13.93 9.98
N ASP A 473 10.63 -12.70 10.47
CA ASP A 473 9.56 -12.31 11.39
C ASP A 473 8.30 -11.79 10.66
N LEU A 474 8.37 -11.63 9.34
CA LEU A 474 7.34 -10.97 8.52
C LEU A 474 6.99 -9.57 9.04
N THR A 475 8.01 -8.78 9.34
CA THR A 475 7.86 -7.43 9.90
C THR A 475 8.40 -6.35 8.97
N VAL A 476 7.92 -5.12 9.14
CA VAL A 476 8.35 -3.94 8.38
C VAL A 476 8.78 -2.81 9.30
N THR A 477 9.80 -2.07 8.88
CA THR A 477 10.54 -1.11 9.69
C THR A 477 10.89 0.14 8.88
N LEU A 478 11.19 1.26 9.54
CA LEU A 478 11.75 2.43 8.87
C LEU A 478 13.24 2.22 8.61
N PRO A 479 13.78 2.62 7.44
CA PRO A 479 15.22 2.68 7.23
C PRO A 479 15.90 3.58 8.29
N ASP A 480 17.07 3.15 8.76
CA ASP A 480 17.78 3.78 9.89
C ASP A 480 18.10 5.26 9.64
N ASP A 481 18.46 5.63 8.40
CA ASP A 481 18.75 7.01 8.00
C ASP A 481 17.50 7.90 8.11
N LYS A 482 16.35 7.38 7.68
CA LYS A 482 15.06 8.08 7.77
C LYS A 482 14.59 8.18 9.20
N ARG A 483 14.72 7.10 9.99
CA ARG A 483 14.40 7.09 11.44
C ARG A 483 15.20 8.17 12.17
N THR A 484 16.52 8.17 11.99
CA THR A 484 17.44 9.13 12.62
C THR A 484 17.09 10.57 12.24
N LYS A 485 16.76 10.81 10.96
CA LYS A 485 16.39 12.16 10.50
C LYS A 485 15.06 12.64 11.09
N ILE A 486 14.07 11.75 11.29
CA ILE A 486 12.82 12.10 11.97
C ILE A 486 13.09 12.44 13.44
N MET A 487 13.87 11.62 14.14
CA MET A 487 14.23 11.85 15.54
C MET A 487 14.97 13.18 15.75
N SER A 488 15.90 13.51 14.86
CA SER A 488 16.61 14.80 14.88
C SER A 488 15.66 15.98 14.77
N ASP A 489 14.69 15.93 13.83
CA ASP A 489 13.78 17.05 13.62
C ASP A 489 12.69 17.13 14.71
N LEU A 490 12.30 15.99 15.31
CA LEU A 490 11.48 15.97 16.54
C LEU A 490 12.21 16.64 17.72
N SER A 491 13.50 16.33 17.88
CA SER A 491 14.33 16.91 18.94
C SER A 491 14.49 18.42 18.78
N GLU A 492 14.63 18.91 17.54
CA GLU A 492 14.65 20.35 17.24
C GLU A 492 13.33 21.05 17.62
N VAL A 493 12.19 20.42 17.29
CA VAL A 493 10.85 20.92 17.66
C VAL A 493 10.67 20.95 19.18
N LEU A 494 11.13 19.92 19.89
CA LEU A 494 11.07 19.84 21.34
C LEU A 494 11.99 20.85 22.03
N ALA A 495 13.22 21.01 21.55
CA ALA A 495 14.15 22.01 22.09
C ALA A 495 13.64 23.45 21.95
N SER A 496 12.83 23.70 20.90
CA SER A 496 12.19 24.99 20.64
C SER A 496 10.92 25.22 21.47
N TYR A 497 10.40 24.19 22.15
CA TYR A 497 9.19 24.30 22.97
C TYR A 497 9.41 25.28 24.13
N SER A 498 8.48 26.21 24.31
CA SER A 498 8.51 27.31 25.30
C SER A 498 9.61 28.36 25.13
N THR A 499 10.70 28.06 24.41
CA THR A 499 11.90 28.90 24.29
C THR A 499 12.03 29.65 22.96
N SER A 500 11.47 29.13 21.86
CA SER A 500 11.70 29.70 20.51
C SER A 500 10.55 29.42 19.52
N THR A 501 10.80 29.70 18.23
CA THR A 501 9.93 29.41 17.10
C THR A 501 10.61 28.48 16.09
N VAL A 502 9.83 27.61 15.46
CA VAL A 502 10.27 26.70 14.39
C VAL A 502 9.84 27.21 13.02
N SER A 503 10.61 26.89 11.98
CA SER A 503 10.23 27.20 10.59
C SER A 503 9.00 26.40 10.15
N SER A 504 8.07 27.03 9.43
CA SER A 504 6.93 26.32 8.83
C SER A 504 7.37 25.24 7.84
N LEU A 505 8.51 25.44 7.17
CA LEU A 505 9.10 24.44 6.25
C LEU A 505 9.66 23.22 6.99
N LEU A 506 10.20 23.38 8.20
CA LEU A 506 10.60 22.25 9.05
C LEU A 506 9.38 21.43 9.44
N LEU A 507 8.32 22.12 9.92
CA LEU A 507 7.07 21.48 10.33
C LEU A 507 6.40 20.73 9.16
N ASP A 508 6.40 21.32 7.96
CA ASP A 508 5.89 20.68 6.75
C ASP A 508 6.64 19.38 6.41
N ARG A 509 7.98 19.44 6.43
CA ARG A 509 8.83 18.26 6.18
C ARG A 509 8.70 17.19 7.26
N LEU A 510 8.61 17.59 8.53
CA LEU A 510 8.44 16.66 9.66
C LEU A 510 7.08 15.99 9.61
N THR A 511 6.00 16.75 9.45
CA THR A 511 4.63 16.20 9.37
C THR A 511 4.48 15.24 8.21
N GLY A 512 5.08 15.54 7.05
CA GLY A 512 5.11 14.62 5.90
C GLY A 512 5.81 13.29 6.22
N ARG A 513 6.97 13.34 6.89
CA ARG A 513 7.69 12.13 7.30
C ARG A 513 6.99 11.35 8.42
N LEU A 514 6.37 12.02 9.38
CA LEU A 514 5.55 11.36 10.39
C LEU A 514 4.33 10.68 9.76
N THR A 515 3.67 11.35 8.81
CA THR A 515 2.56 10.75 8.04
C THR A 515 3.00 9.48 7.34
N TRP A 516 4.17 9.52 6.68
CA TRP A 516 4.78 8.34 6.07
C TRP A 516 5.10 7.25 7.11
N ALA A 517 5.81 7.58 8.20
CA ALA A 517 6.15 6.63 9.27
C ALA A 517 4.91 5.96 9.90
N THR A 518 3.81 6.70 10.07
CA THR A 518 2.56 6.14 10.63
C THR A 518 1.83 5.18 9.70
N GLN A 519 2.26 4.99 8.45
CA GLN A 519 1.69 3.94 7.59
C GLN A 519 2.02 2.54 8.11
N ILE A 520 3.22 2.36 8.67
CA ILE A 520 3.57 1.10 9.35
C ILE A 520 3.14 1.12 10.81
N ALA A 521 3.00 2.29 11.43
CA ALA A 521 2.56 2.40 12.82
C ALA A 521 1.19 3.12 12.92
N PRO A 522 0.11 2.55 12.35
CA PRO A 522 -1.17 3.25 12.22
C PRO A 522 -1.80 3.61 13.55
N MET A 523 -1.46 2.91 14.65
CA MET A 523 -1.90 3.31 15.98
C MET A 523 -1.40 4.70 16.39
N TYR A 524 -0.28 5.18 15.83
CA TYR A 524 0.27 6.52 16.11
C TYR A 524 -0.36 7.63 15.23
N GLY A 525 -1.32 7.29 14.36
CA GLY A 525 -1.92 8.26 13.44
C GLY A 525 -2.67 9.41 14.12
N SER A 526 -3.25 9.20 15.30
CA SER A 526 -3.93 10.26 16.06
C SER A 526 -2.98 11.38 16.53
N GLU A 527 -1.70 11.06 16.76
CA GLU A 527 -0.65 12.03 17.14
C GLU A 527 -0.26 12.99 16.02
N LEU A 528 -0.70 12.75 14.79
CA LEU A 528 -0.51 13.70 13.69
C LEU A 528 -1.44 14.91 13.82
N SER A 529 -2.55 14.79 14.57
CA SER A 529 -3.60 15.81 14.62
C SER A 529 -3.08 17.19 15.07
N PRO A 530 -2.25 17.31 16.13
CA PRO A 530 -1.67 18.58 16.53
C PRO A 530 -0.76 19.20 15.47
N PHE A 531 0.01 18.38 14.74
CA PHE A 531 0.89 18.85 13.67
C PHE A 531 0.07 19.44 12.51
N TYR A 532 -0.97 18.74 12.05
CA TYR A 532 -1.87 19.25 11.01
C TYR A 532 -2.59 20.52 11.44
N ALA A 533 -3.06 20.60 12.69
CA ALA A 533 -3.70 21.79 13.22
C ALA A 533 -2.75 23.01 13.19
N LEU A 534 -1.49 22.82 13.59
CA LEU A 534 -0.48 23.87 13.57
C LEU A 534 -0.13 24.30 12.13
N GLN A 535 0.02 23.35 11.19
CA GLN A 535 0.22 23.67 9.76
C GLN A 535 -0.95 24.44 9.15
N ALA A 536 -2.19 24.05 9.49
CA ALA A 536 -3.38 24.73 8.99
C ALA A 536 -3.43 26.18 9.49
N SER A 537 -3.10 26.40 10.76
CA SER A 537 -2.95 27.74 11.33
C SER A 537 -1.87 28.54 10.61
N ALA A 538 -0.69 27.95 10.38
CA ALA A 538 0.41 28.59 9.67
C ALA A 538 0.00 29.08 8.27
N ARG A 539 -0.71 28.24 7.50
CA ARG A 539 -1.20 28.59 6.17
C ARG A 539 -2.27 29.67 6.20
N LYS A 540 -3.22 29.58 7.14
CA LYS A 540 -4.29 30.57 7.32
C LYS A 540 -3.75 31.95 7.63
N HIS A 541 -2.66 32.03 8.40
CA HIS A 541 -2.07 33.28 8.86
C HIS A 541 -0.77 33.67 8.13
N HIS A 542 -0.41 32.98 7.04
CA HIS A 542 0.81 33.23 6.24
C HIS A 542 2.11 33.28 7.08
N LEU A 543 2.22 32.42 8.09
CA LEU A 543 3.34 32.41 9.02
C LEU A 543 4.52 31.59 8.49
N HIS A 544 5.71 32.18 8.46
CA HIS A 544 6.97 31.49 8.14
C HIS A 544 7.64 30.84 9.36
N ARG A 545 7.28 31.29 10.57
CA ARG A 545 7.76 30.79 11.86
C ARG A 545 6.60 30.61 12.83
N LEU A 546 6.67 29.57 13.65
CA LEU A 546 5.57 29.08 14.48
C LEU A 546 6.05 28.80 15.90
N ARG A 547 5.26 29.17 16.90
CA ARG A 547 5.50 28.75 18.29
C ARG A 547 4.92 27.35 18.49
N VAL A 548 5.72 26.47 19.09
CA VAL A 548 5.29 25.09 19.40
C VAL A 548 4.41 25.11 20.64
N GLY A 549 3.17 24.63 20.50
CA GLY A 549 2.23 24.50 21.62
C GLY A 549 2.38 23.18 22.40
N PRO A 550 1.80 23.06 23.61
CA PRO A 550 1.92 21.87 24.44
C PRO A 550 1.48 20.57 23.76
N ALA A 551 0.41 20.61 22.96
CA ALA A 551 -0.09 19.43 22.24
C ALA A 551 0.90 18.90 21.20
N VAL A 552 1.57 19.79 20.46
CA VAL A 552 2.60 19.39 19.48
C VAL A 552 3.84 18.86 20.19
N ALA A 553 4.24 19.49 21.30
CA ALA A 553 5.36 19.02 22.11
C ALA A 553 5.08 17.64 22.71
N HIS A 554 3.88 17.38 23.24
CA HIS A 554 3.49 16.07 23.73
C HIS A 554 3.56 15.01 22.61
N SER A 555 2.88 15.23 21.48
CA SER A 555 2.93 14.29 20.35
C SER A 555 4.33 14.11 19.80
N ALA A 556 5.18 15.13 19.83
CA ALA A 556 6.58 15.02 19.43
C ALA A 556 7.40 14.13 20.38
N ARG A 557 7.18 14.20 21.70
CA ARG A 557 7.79 13.26 22.67
C ARG A 557 7.32 11.85 22.42
N VAL A 558 6.01 11.65 22.26
CA VAL A 558 5.44 10.33 21.96
C VAL A 558 6.09 9.74 20.72
N PHE A 559 6.23 10.50 19.62
CA PHE A 559 6.94 10.00 18.43
C PHE A 559 8.45 9.77 18.66
N LEU A 560 9.09 10.56 19.52
CA LEU A 560 10.52 10.39 19.81
C LEU A 560 10.78 9.14 20.63
N ASP A 561 10.06 8.95 21.74
CA ASP A 561 10.14 7.77 22.61
C ASP A 561 9.86 6.52 21.79
N LEU A 562 8.85 6.62 20.94
CA LEU A 562 8.47 5.58 20.02
C LEU A 562 9.61 5.17 19.08
N LEU A 563 10.25 6.13 18.40
CA LEU A 563 11.33 5.87 17.44
C LEU A 563 12.64 5.44 18.12
N GLN A 564 12.77 5.66 19.43
CA GLN A 564 13.88 5.16 20.25
C GLN A 564 13.70 3.71 20.67
N GLN A 565 12.46 3.22 20.77
CA GLN A 565 12.21 1.83 21.12
C GLN A 565 12.48 0.91 19.91
N PRO A 566 13.12 -0.26 20.13
CA PRO A 566 13.29 -1.27 19.08
C PRO A 566 11.97 -1.72 18.47
N CYS A 567 10.88 -1.53 19.21
CA CYS A 567 9.55 -2.04 18.90
C CYS A 567 8.87 -1.30 17.74
N MET A 568 9.21 -0.04 17.44
CA MET A 568 8.80 0.59 16.19
C MET A 568 9.57 0.15 14.97
N ALA A 569 10.62 -0.60 15.20
CA ALA A 569 11.35 -1.21 14.14
C ALA A 569 10.66 -2.48 13.64
N SER A 570 9.37 -2.78 13.91
CA SER A 570 8.79 -4.02 13.33
C SER A 570 7.25 -4.12 13.37
N THR A 571 6.52 -3.55 12.41
CA THR A 571 5.08 -3.87 12.25
C THR A 571 4.90 -5.19 11.52
N THR A 572 4.08 -6.11 12.03
CA THR A 572 3.87 -7.40 11.35
C THR A 572 3.02 -7.24 10.09
N ALA A 573 3.21 -8.14 9.12
CA ALA A 573 2.39 -8.21 7.91
C ALA A 573 0.88 -8.27 8.25
N SER A 574 0.49 -9.01 9.28
CA SER A 574 -0.91 -9.12 9.69
C SER A 574 -1.49 -7.82 10.27
N GLN A 575 -0.67 -7.03 10.97
CA GLN A 575 -1.08 -5.70 11.43
C GLN A 575 -1.35 -4.76 10.24
N LEU A 576 -0.52 -4.82 9.19
CA LEU A 576 -0.73 -4.03 7.97
C LEU A 576 -1.96 -4.46 7.17
N LEU A 577 -2.29 -5.75 7.20
CA LEU A 577 -3.46 -6.30 6.52
C LEU A 577 -4.77 -5.98 7.25
N GLY A 578 -4.71 -5.81 8.58
CA GLY A 578 -5.92 -5.68 9.40
C GLY A 578 -6.74 -6.97 9.49
N TRP A 579 -6.14 -8.10 9.11
CA TRP A 579 -6.68 -9.44 9.28
C TRP A 579 -5.52 -10.44 9.48
N VAL A 580 -5.83 -11.63 9.98
CA VAL A 580 -4.88 -12.71 10.26
C VAL A 580 -5.43 -14.03 9.72
N SER A 581 -4.55 -15.00 9.48
CA SER A 581 -4.96 -16.37 9.18
C SER A 581 -5.93 -16.89 10.25
N PRO A 582 -6.97 -17.68 9.90
CA PRO A 582 -7.85 -18.33 10.86
C PRO A 582 -7.12 -19.11 11.97
N ASP A 583 -5.89 -19.56 11.70
CA ASP A 583 -5.06 -20.31 12.65
C ASP A 583 -4.40 -19.43 13.73
N THR A 584 -4.55 -18.11 13.66
CA THR A 584 -3.97 -17.19 14.66
C THR A 584 -4.87 -17.11 15.88
N SER A 585 -4.30 -17.36 17.07
CA SER A 585 -5.00 -17.15 18.34
C SER A 585 -5.54 -15.73 18.43
N GLY A 586 -6.85 -15.59 18.60
CA GLY A 586 -7.46 -14.28 18.78
C GLY A 586 -8.49 -14.27 19.88
N ALA A 587 -8.87 -13.08 20.30
CA ALA A 587 -9.92 -12.84 21.27
C ALA A 587 -11.06 -12.03 20.66
N VAL A 588 -12.22 -12.11 21.30
CA VAL A 588 -13.36 -11.25 21.07
C VAL A 588 -13.57 -10.41 22.33
N VAL A 589 -13.80 -9.12 22.14
CA VAL A 589 -14.17 -8.17 23.18
C VAL A 589 -15.56 -7.65 22.86
N VAL A 590 -16.47 -7.70 23.83
CA VAL A 590 -17.79 -7.06 23.73
C VAL A 590 -17.92 -6.17 24.94
N ALA A 591 -18.04 -4.87 24.73
CA ALA A 591 -18.00 -3.88 25.81
C ALA A 591 -19.00 -2.76 25.58
N ASP A 592 -19.47 -2.19 26.68
CA ASP A 592 -20.45 -1.12 26.69
C ASP A 592 -20.19 -0.17 27.85
N ALA A 593 -20.74 1.03 27.75
CA ALA A 593 -20.73 2.02 28.81
C ALA A 593 -22.11 2.64 28.96
N SER A 594 -22.52 2.84 30.21
CA SER A 594 -23.76 3.51 30.56
C SER A 594 -23.48 4.81 31.32
N LEU A 595 -24.53 5.47 31.79
CA LEU A 595 -24.40 6.62 32.69
C LEU A 595 -23.97 6.23 34.11
N THR A 596 -23.97 4.94 34.46
CA THR A 596 -23.61 4.45 35.81
C THR A 596 -22.27 3.73 35.86
N GLY A 597 -21.79 3.17 34.75
CA GLY A 597 -20.54 2.42 34.75
C GLY A 597 -20.10 1.90 33.37
N LEU A 598 -19.01 1.13 33.39
CA LEU A 598 -18.45 0.40 32.25
C LEU A 598 -18.59 -1.10 32.50
N GLY A 599 -18.77 -1.87 31.43
CA GLY A 599 -18.80 -3.33 31.53
C GLY A 599 -18.45 -4.01 30.23
N GLY A 600 -17.95 -5.24 30.31
CA GLY A 600 -17.63 -6.01 29.11
C GLY A 600 -17.08 -7.39 29.38
N VAL A 601 -16.97 -8.15 28.30
CA VAL A 601 -16.47 -9.53 28.28
C VAL A 601 -15.34 -9.71 27.28
N VAL A 602 -14.42 -10.60 27.60
CA VAL A 602 -13.24 -10.96 26.80
C VAL A 602 -13.16 -12.49 26.76
N PHE A 603 -13.02 -13.08 25.58
CA PHE A 603 -12.91 -14.53 25.44
C PHE A 603 -12.15 -14.94 24.18
N ALA A 604 -11.60 -16.16 24.18
CA ALA A 604 -10.85 -16.71 23.06
C ALA A 604 -11.75 -17.02 21.85
N LEU A 605 -11.23 -16.80 20.65
CA LEU A 605 -11.83 -17.22 19.39
C LEU A 605 -11.08 -18.44 18.87
N ASP A 606 -11.49 -19.62 19.32
CA ASP A 606 -10.90 -20.89 18.89
C ASP A 606 -11.50 -21.27 17.53
N GLY A 607 -10.65 -21.64 16.56
CA GLY A 607 -11.04 -21.90 15.17
C GLY A 607 -12.03 -23.07 14.95
N THR A 608 -12.42 -23.76 16.01
CA THR A 608 -13.43 -24.83 15.99
C THR A 608 -14.70 -24.34 16.69
N SER A 609 -15.83 -24.44 16.01
CA SER A 609 -17.19 -24.10 16.49
C SER A 609 -17.67 -24.88 17.73
N SER A 610 -16.82 -25.72 18.31
CA SER A 610 -17.03 -26.49 19.52
C SER A 610 -16.51 -25.74 20.78
N GLY A 611 -17.23 -24.68 21.15
CA GLY A 611 -17.46 -24.27 22.54
C GLY A 611 -16.42 -23.37 23.23
N CYS A 612 -16.72 -22.08 23.36
CA CYS A 612 -16.17 -21.27 24.45
C CYS A 612 -16.49 -21.97 25.78
N THR A 613 -15.48 -22.39 26.52
CA THR A 613 -15.66 -22.93 27.87
C THR A 613 -15.77 -21.77 28.86
N PRO A 614 -16.58 -21.87 29.93
CA PRO A 614 -16.68 -20.81 30.95
C PRO A 614 -15.32 -20.36 31.51
N ALA A 615 -14.36 -21.29 31.63
CA ALA A 615 -13.00 -20.99 32.09
C ALA A 615 -12.17 -20.08 31.13
N SER A 616 -12.58 -19.96 29.87
CA SER A 616 -11.92 -19.12 28.86
C SER A 616 -12.52 -17.72 28.74
N VAL A 617 -13.55 -17.42 29.54
CA VAL A 617 -14.31 -16.17 29.50
C VAL A 617 -13.92 -15.33 30.70
N GLU A 618 -13.57 -14.09 30.43
CA GLU A 618 -13.30 -13.08 31.44
C GLU A 618 -14.27 -11.92 31.29
N TRP A 619 -14.64 -11.30 32.41
CA TRP A 619 -15.55 -10.16 32.40
C TRP A 619 -15.09 -9.11 33.40
N PHE A 620 -15.56 -7.88 33.19
CA PHE A 620 -15.32 -6.77 34.11
C PHE A 620 -16.55 -5.89 34.24
N GLN A 621 -16.61 -5.22 35.39
CA GLN A 621 -17.57 -4.19 35.68
C GLN A 621 -16.94 -3.13 36.58
N VAL A 622 -17.29 -1.86 36.35
CA VAL A 622 -16.91 -0.77 37.24
C VAL A 622 -17.98 0.31 37.23
N THR A 623 -18.40 0.75 38.41
CA THR A 623 -19.26 1.93 38.53
C THR A 623 -18.41 3.19 38.63
N TYR A 624 -18.94 4.31 38.15
CA TYR A 624 -18.22 5.59 38.27
C TYR A 624 -18.09 6.06 39.72
N ALA A 625 -18.98 5.64 40.60
CA ALA A 625 -18.89 5.90 42.04
C ALA A 625 -17.71 5.15 42.67
N ASP A 626 -17.47 3.91 42.24
CA ASP A 626 -16.42 3.05 42.79
C ASP A 626 -15.05 3.30 42.15
N SER A 627 -14.98 4.07 41.05
CA SER A 627 -13.72 4.39 40.38
C SER A 627 -13.67 5.83 39.87
N PRO A 628 -13.13 6.78 40.67
CA PRO A 628 -12.87 8.13 40.19
C PRO A 628 -11.82 8.16 39.06
N LEU A 629 -11.05 7.08 38.87
CA LEU A 629 -10.02 6.96 37.84
C LEU A 629 -10.60 7.07 36.43
N VAL A 630 -11.84 6.63 36.21
CA VAL A 630 -12.51 6.74 34.90
C VAL A 630 -12.58 8.20 34.43
N GLN A 631 -12.81 9.13 35.35
CA GLN A 631 -12.88 10.57 35.07
C GLN A 631 -11.52 11.16 34.66
N CYS A 632 -10.42 10.58 35.11
CA CYS A 632 -9.08 11.00 34.67
C CYS A 632 -8.81 10.61 33.21
N LEU A 633 -9.45 9.53 32.73
CA LEU A 633 -9.19 8.95 31.40
C LEU A 633 -10.04 9.55 30.28
N VAL A 634 -11.23 10.05 30.60
CA VAL A 634 -12.14 10.67 29.63
C VAL A 634 -12.17 12.19 29.83
N PRO A 635 -11.78 13.00 28.83
CA PRO A 635 -11.75 14.46 28.98
C PRO A 635 -13.15 15.09 29.02
N GLY A 636 -13.46 15.82 30.09
CA GLY A 636 -14.71 16.59 30.25
C GLY A 636 -15.59 16.10 31.39
N ASP A 637 -16.71 16.79 31.63
CA ASP A 637 -17.70 16.35 32.63
C ASP A 637 -18.45 15.12 32.11
N LEU A 638 -18.38 14.01 32.85
CA LEU A 638 -18.82 12.66 32.44
C LEU A 638 -20.34 12.45 32.29
N LEU A 639 -21.16 13.47 32.55
CA LEU A 639 -22.56 13.28 32.95
C LEU A 639 -23.59 13.79 31.94
N THR A 640 -23.26 13.81 30.64
CA THR A 640 -24.27 14.09 29.60
C THR A 640 -24.35 12.97 28.57
N SER A 641 -25.52 12.74 28.00
CA SER A 641 -25.73 11.75 26.91
C SER A 641 -24.87 12.03 25.66
N SER A 642 -24.29 13.22 25.56
CA SER A 642 -23.35 13.57 24.48
C SER A 642 -21.94 12.96 24.65
N ASP A 643 -21.66 12.34 25.80
CA ASP A 643 -20.34 11.82 26.21
C ASP A 643 -20.24 10.28 26.21
N ILE A 644 -21.27 9.58 25.72
CA ILE A 644 -21.32 8.11 25.69
C ILE A 644 -20.20 7.51 24.80
N GLY A 645 -19.87 8.17 23.69
CA GLY A 645 -18.88 7.65 22.73
C GLY A 645 -17.46 7.47 23.30
N PRO A 646 -16.88 8.49 23.97
CA PRO A 646 -15.62 8.32 24.69
C PRO A 646 -15.64 7.23 25.77
N LEU A 647 -16.76 7.04 26.47
CA LEU A 647 -16.88 6.04 27.54
C LEU A 647 -16.95 4.61 27.01
N GLU A 648 -17.72 4.37 25.96
CA GLU A 648 -17.75 3.07 25.31
C GLU A 648 -16.43 2.73 24.61
N LEU A 649 -15.72 3.75 24.10
CA LEU A 649 -14.36 3.58 23.61
C LEU A 649 -13.43 3.15 24.75
N LEU A 650 -13.55 3.75 25.94
CA LEU A 650 -12.79 3.33 27.12
C LEU A 650 -13.12 1.89 27.52
N ALA A 651 -14.40 1.52 27.59
CA ALA A 651 -14.81 0.14 27.89
C ALA A 651 -14.22 -0.86 26.89
N SER A 652 -14.26 -0.53 25.60
CA SER A 652 -13.64 -1.33 24.53
C SER A 652 -12.13 -1.48 24.72
N VAL A 653 -11.42 -0.40 25.08
CA VAL A 653 -9.98 -0.43 25.33
C VAL A 653 -9.64 -1.32 26.53
N VAL A 654 -10.40 -1.23 27.62
CA VAL A 654 -10.17 -2.07 28.82
C VAL A 654 -10.17 -3.56 28.43
N GLY A 655 -11.20 -4.00 27.70
CA GLY A 655 -11.27 -5.37 27.20
C GLY A 655 -10.13 -5.73 26.24
N VAL A 656 -9.73 -4.79 25.37
CA VAL A 656 -8.58 -4.98 24.48
C VAL A 656 -7.29 -5.16 25.27
N VAL A 657 -6.96 -4.27 26.20
CA VAL A 657 -5.73 -4.37 27.02
C VAL A 657 -5.72 -5.69 27.78
N ARG A 658 -6.86 -6.13 28.32
CA ARG A 658 -6.96 -7.44 28.97
C ARG A 658 -6.66 -8.60 28.01
N ALA A 659 -7.21 -8.58 26.79
CA ALA A 659 -6.91 -9.58 25.79
C ALA A 659 -5.41 -9.61 25.43
N LEU A 660 -4.77 -8.45 25.36
CA LEU A 660 -3.34 -8.37 25.08
C LEU A 660 -2.49 -8.87 26.25
N ASP A 661 -2.87 -8.57 27.50
CA ASP A 661 -2.22 -9.12 28.72
C ASP A 661 -2.32 -10.66 28.77
N ARG A 662 -3.32 -11.26 28.13
CA ARG A 662 -3.47 -12.72 27.96
C ARG A 662 -2.67 -13.30 26.79
N GLY A 663 -1.93 -12.47 26.05
CA GLY A 663 -1.08 -12.89 24.94
C GLY A 663 -1.79 -13.02 23.59
N TYR A 664 -3.05 -12.58 23.47
CA TYR A 664 -3.74 -12.61 22.18
C TYR A 664 -3.18 -11.54 21.24
N SER A 665 -2.71 -11.95 20.07
CA SER A 665 -2.20 -11.05 19.03
C SER A 665 -3.31 -10.52 18.11
N MET A 666 -4.55 -11.01 18.21
CA MET A 666 -5.67 -10.53 17.41
C MET A 666 -6.90 -10.31 18.27
N VAL A 667 -7.44 -9.09 18.27
CA VAL A 667 -8.62 -8.74 19.07
C VAL A 667 -9.73 -8.19 18.18
N THR A 668 -10.90 -8.84 18.19
CA THR A 668 -12.11 -8.35 17.53
C THR A 668 -13.01 -7.68 18.56
N VAL A 669 -13.23 -6.38 18.44
CA VAL A 669 -14.16 -5.63 19.29
C VAL A 669 -15.53 -5.56 18.64
N LEU A 670 -16.55 -6.13 19.26
CA LEU A 670 -17.95 -5.95 18.89
C LEU A 670 -18.53 -4.81 19.74
N SER A 671 -19.00 -3.77 19.08
CA SER A 671 -19.61 -2.59 19.73
C SER A 671 -20.86 -2.20 18.95
N ASP A 672 -21.89 -1.71 19.63
CA ASP A 672 -23.09 -1.18 18.98
C ASP A 672 -22.96 0.31 18.59
N ASN A 673 -21.86 0.97 18.96
CA ASN A 673 -21.61 2.35 18.60
C ASN A 673 -20.68 2.48 17.39
N VAL A 674 -21.26 3.02 16.32
CA VAL A 674 -20.58 3.25 15.05
C VAL A 674 -19.38 4.20 15.18
N ALA A 675 -19.41 5.17 16.10
CA ALA A 675 -18.29 6.07 16.33
C ALA A 675 -17.11 5.35 17.00
N THR A 676 -17.37 4.48 17.99
CA THR A 676 -16.36 3.62 18.62
C THR A 676 -15.74 2.68 17.60
N VAL A 677 -16.57 1.99 16.81
CA VAL A 677 -16.14 1.11 15.71
C VAL A 677 -15.28 1.87 14.70
N ALA A 678 -15.70 3.08 14.29
CA ALA A 678 -14.92 3.91 13.36
C ALA A 678 -13.60 4.38 13.97
N CYS A 679 -13.60 4.76 15.26
CA CYS A 679 -12.42 5.21 15.98
C CYS A 679 -11.37 4.10 16.09
N ILE A 680 -11.78 2.89 16.49
CA ILE A 680 -10.88 1.72 16.60
C ILE A 680 -10.31 1.36 15.23
N ASN A 681 -11.15 1.22 14.20
CA ASN A 681 -10.68 0.80 12.86
C ASN A 681 -9.80 1.86 12.17
N ARG A 682 -10.09 3.16 12.36
CA ARG A 682 -9.31 4.26 11.74
C ARG A 682 -8.15 4.73 12.61
N ARG A 683 -8.09 4.31 13.88
CA ARG A 683 -7.16 4.81 14.91
C ARG A 683 -7.25 6.32 15.14
N ARG A 684 -8.39 6.92 14.79
CA ARG A 684 -8.72 8.33 14.94
C ARG A 684 -10.23 8.54 14.81
N ALA A 685 -10.73 9.59 15.43
CA ALA A 685 -12.09 10.07 15.35
C ALA A 685 -12.17 11.48 14.72
N GLU A 686 -13.36 11.88 14.32
CA GLU A 686 -13.64 13.29 14.02
C GLU A 686 -13.88 14.09 15.31
N SER A 687 -14.39 13.43 16.35
CA SER A 687 -14.56 14.01 17.69
C SER A 687 -13.19 14.27 18.33
N PRO A 688 -12.87 15.53 18.70
CA PRO A 688 -11.64 15.87 19.42
C PRO A 688 -11.53 15.14 20.76
N ARG A 689 -12.66 14.95 21.48
CA ARG A 689 -12.70 14.20 22.74
C ARG A 689 -12.33 12.74 22.55
N MET A 690 -12.93 12.05 21.58
CA MET A 690 -12.58 10.65 21.29
C MET A 690 -11.13 10.50 20.80
N ASN A 691 -10.61 11.45 20.03
CA ASN A 691 -9.19 11.46 19.66
C ASN A 691 -8.29 11.59 20.88
N GLU A 692 -8.61 12.51 21.78
CA GLU A 692 -7.89 12.69 23.04
C GLU A 692 -7.94 11.40 23.88
N THR A 693 -9.12 10.81 24.07
CA THR A 693 -9.29 9.52 24.75
C THR A 693 -8.45 8.43 24.07
N MET A 694 -8.50 8.30 22.74
CA MET A 694 -7.70 7.33 22.00
C MET A 694 -6.19 7.56 22.19
N ARG A 695 -5.71 8.81 22.15
CA ARG A 695 -4.30 9.15 22.41
C ARG A 695 -3.86 8.74 23.81
N ARG A 696 -4.70 9.00 24.81
CA ARG A 696 -4.44 8.66 26.21
C ARG A 696 -4.34 7.15 26.43
N LEU A 697 -5.35 6.43 25.96
CA LEU A 697 -5.50 4.99 26.20
C LEU A 697 -4.48 4.14 25.45
N ARG A 698 -3.97 4.66 24.35
CA ARG A 698 -2.97 4.01 23.52
C ARG A 698 -1.62 3.79 24.18
N LEU A 699 -1.23 4.60 25.17
CA LEU A 699 0.06 4.44 25.86
C LEU A 699 0.22 3.07 26.53
N LEU A 700 -0.89 2.34 26.70
CA LEU A 700 -0.93 1.01 27.27
C LEU A 700 -1.19 -0.11 26.28
N TRP A 701 -1.42 0.21 25.01
CA TRP A 701 -1.27 -0.84 24.03
C TRP A 701 0.21 -1.23 23.97
N PRO A 702 0.54 -2.54 24.00
CA PRO A 702 1.85 -3.01 23.65
C PRO A 702 2.27 -2.31 22.36
N SER A 703 3.52 -1.90 22.24
CA SER A 703 3.98 -1.22 21.04
C SER A 703 4.05 -2.15 19.82
N LEU A 704 3.91 -3.47 20.01
CA LEU A 704 4.13 -4.49 19.00
C LEU A 704 3.22 -5.72 19.04
N GLY A 705 3.04 -6.33 17.87
CA GLY A 705 2.65 -7.74 17.75
C GLY A 705 1.17 -8.05 17.85
N TYR A 706 0.29 -7.05 17.71
CA TYR A 706 -1.16 -7.24 17.84
C TYR A 706 -1.99 -6.44 16.84
N SER A 707 -3.12 -7.00 16.40
CA SER A 707 -4.09 -6.37 15.51
C SER A 707 -5.45 -6.26 16.19
N VAL A 708 -6.05 -5.07 16.18
CA VAL A 708 -7.36 -4.82 16.78
C VAL A 708 -8.31 -4.32 15.72
N ILE A 709 -9.41 -5.03 15.49
CA ILE A 709 -10.44 -4.63 14.55
C ILE A 709 -11.78 -4.52 15.26
N SER A 710 -12.70 -3.72 14.73
CA SER A 710 -14.01 -3.58 15.35
C SER A 710 -15.16 -3.74 14.36
N GLU A 711 -16.21 -4.45 14.77
CA GLU A 711 -17.46 -4.59 14.03
C GLU A 711 -18.65 -4.04 14.82
N HIS A 712 -19.57 -3.41 14.08
CA HIS A 712 -20.84 -2.97 14.62
C HIS A 712 -21.81 -4.15 14.82
N ILE A 713 -22.30 -4.34 16.05
CA ILE A 713 -23.46 -5.20 16.37
C ILE A 713 -24.71 -4.36 16.68
N GLU A 714 -25.91 -4.93 16.62
CA GLU A 714 -27.12 -4.18 16.98
C GLU A 714 -27.23 -4.11 18.52
N GLY A 715 -27.63 -2.97 19.11
CA GLY A 715 -27.72 -2.85 20.58
C GLY A 715 -28.62 -3.90 21.24
N LYS A 716 -29.66 -4.37 20.53
CA LYS A 716 -30.53 -5.47 20.95
C LYS A 716 -29.83 -6.84 21.10
N VAL A 717 -28.58 -6.96 20.68
CA VAL A 717 -27.76 -8.18 20.89
C VAL A 717 -26.53 -7.87 21.74
N ASN A 718 -26.35 -6.63 22.22
CA ASN A 718 -25.29 -6.22 23.13
C ASN A 718 -25.67 -6.41 24.61
N HIS A 719 -26.64 -7.29 24.89
CA HIS A 719 -27.24 -7.44 26.21
C HIS A 719 -26.25 -7.73 27.33
N LEU A 720 -25.22 -8.55 27.07
CA LEU A 720 -24.27 -8.94 28.10
C LEU A 720 -23.39 -7.76 28.56
N ALA A 721 -22.89 -6.96 27.62
CA ALA A 721 -22.10 -5.79 27.96
C ALA A 721 -22.96 -4.64 28.52
N ASP A 722 -24.16 -4.42 27.96
CA ASP A 722 -25.13 -3.45 28.49
C ASP A 722 -25.51 -3.78 29.94
N PHE A 723 -25.76 -5.06 30.23
CA PHE A 723 -26.05 -5.57 31.57
C PHE A 723 -24.91 -5.31 32.57
N LEU A 724 -23.66 -5.64 32.18
CA LEU A 724 -22.47 -5.41 32.99
C LEU A 724 -22.20 -3.91 33.22
N SER A 725 -22.53 -3.04 32.25
CA SER A 725 -22.28 -1.60 32.37
C SER A 725 -23.25 -0.86 33.29
N ARG A 726 -24.39 -1.47 33.64
CA ARG A 726 -25.52 -0.76 34.28
C ARG A 726 -25.74 -1.04 35.77
N SER A 727 -25.32 -2.17 36.36
CA SER A 727 -25.81 -2.48 37.73
C SER A 727 -25.01 -3.47 38.59
N SER A 728 -24.97 -3.21 39.92
CA SER A 728 -24.27 -3.95 40.98
C SER A 728 -25.24 -4.70 41.93
N SER A 729 -25.77 -5.87 41.56
CA SER A 729 -26.67 -6.63 42.45
C SER A 729 -26.20 -8.07 42.70
N ALA A 730 -26.32 -8.54 43.94
CA ALA A 730 -25.80 -9.84 44.43
C ALA A 730 -26.33 -11.10 43.71
N GLU A 731 -27.51 -11.05 43.09
CA GLU A 731 -28.02 -12.16 42.24
C GLU A 731 -27.20 -12.34 40.94
N ARG A 732 -26.46 -11.29 40.52
CA ARG A 732 -25.65 -11.32 39.28
C ARG A 732 -24.32 -11.99 39.49
N ASP A 733 -23.73 -11.85 40.66
CA ASP A 733 -22.45 -12.46 41.00
C ASP A 733 -22.54 -14.00 40.91
N GLN A 734 -23.70 -14.58 41.25
CA GLN A 734 -23.94 -16.02 41.10
C GLN A 734 -24.06 -16.47 39.64
N VAL A 735 -24.76 -15.71 38.79
CA VAL A 735 -24.91 -16.02 37.35
C VAL A 735 -23.58 -15.82 36.60
N LEU A 736 -22.84 -14.77 36.95
CA LEU A 736 -21.56 -14.44 36.32
C LEU A 736 -20.42 -15.33 36.80
N ALA A 737 -20.39 -15.75 38.08
CA ALA A 737 -19.41 -16.71 38.59
C ALA A 737 -19.53 -18.10 37.94
N ALA A 738 -20.73 -18.49 37.49
CA ALA A 738 -20.95 -19.71 36.71
C ALA A 738 -20.52 -19.57 35.23
N PHE A 739 -20.35 -18.33 34.76
CA PHE A 739 -20.14 -18.00 33.35
C PHE A 739 -18.68 -17.71 32.97
N GLY A 740 -17.90 -17.13 33.87
CA GLY A 740 -16.50 -16.80 33.64
C GLY A 740 -15.85 -16.12 34.85
N GLN A 741 -14.60 -15.72 34.68
CA GLN A 741 -13.81 -15.09 35.75
C GLN A 741 -13.89 -13.56 35.67
N GLU A 742 -14.27 -12.92 36.78
CA GLU A 742 -14.09 -11.47 36.91
C GLU A 742 -12.60 -11.13 37.00
N PHE A 743 -12.15 -10.10 36.26
CA PHE A 743 -10.83 -9.52 36.47
C PHE A 743 -10.95 -8.12 37.08
N ASP A 744 -10.01 -7.80 37.97
CA ASP A 744 -9.97 -6.48 38.61
C ASP A 744 -9.61 -5.39 37.59
N VAL A 745 -10.63 -4.65 37.17
CA VAL A 745 -10.48 -3.51 36.26
C VAL A 745 -9.85 -2.29 36.94
N GLN A 746 -9.88 -2.18 38.28
CA GLN A 746 -9.31 -1.03 38.99
C GLN A 746 -7.79 -1.00 38.85
N ASP A 747 -7.12 -2.14 38.90
CA ASP A 747 -5.68 -2.22 38.63
C ASP A 747 -5.34 -1.73 37.22
N LEU A 748 -6.12 -2.17 36.23
CA LEU A 748 -5.96 -1.76 34.84
C LEU A 748 -6.23 -0.24 34.65
N LEU A 749 -7.26 0.30 35.31
CA LEU A 749 -7.55 1.74 35.33
C LEU A 749 -6.44 2.55 36.03
N ARG A 750 -5.85 2.05 37.11
CA ARG A 750 -4.69 2.69 37.76
C ARG A 750 -3.49 2.71 36.82
N ARG A 751 -3.19 1.59 36.16
CA ARG A 751 -2.18 1.54 35.09
C ARG A 751 -2.48 2.57 34.00
N LEU A 752 -3.75 2.70 33.59
CA LEU A 752 -4.19 3.70 32.58
C LEU A 752 -3.95 5.13 33.05
N VAL A 753 -4.18 5.45 34.31
CA VAL A 753 -3.92 6.80 34.84
C VAL A 753 -2.42 7.05 35.03
N ILE A 754 -1.65 6.06 35.48
CA ILE A 754 -0.19 6.17 35.66
C ILE A 754 0.50 6.38 34.32
N ALA A 755 0.12 5.66 33.27
CA ALA A 755 0.71 5.82 31.93
C ALA A 755 0.48 7.23 31.33
N LEU A 756 -0.48 7.98 31.86
CA LEU A 756 -0.77 9.36 31.44
C LEU A 756 -0.02 10.43 32.23
N SER A 757 0.50 10.07 33.40
CA SER A 757 1.22 10.95 34.32
C SER A 757 2.69 11.00 33.94
#